data_AF-A0A093XGL8-F1
#
_entry.id   AF-A0A093XGL8-F1
#
_cell.length_a   1.000
_cell.length_b   1.000
_cell.length_c   1.000
_cell.angle_alpha   90.00
_cell.angle_beta   90.00
_cell.angle_gamma   90.00
#
_symmetry.space_group_name_H-M   'P 1'
#
loop_
_entity.id
_entity.type
_entity.pdbx_description
1 polymer ?
#
loop_
_entity_poly.entity_id
_entity_poly.type
_entity_poly.pdbx_seq_one_letter_code
_entity_poly.pdbx_strand_id
1 'polypeptide(L)'
;MALAENLQAIISFFIQLFVIFPYNALTTPRHGLLRPPKRIGAKPTRVNDTNRSKQTMVSAGLHKLCTSKESVTALLAEDPTLAPGDAWKKLYGSYAPTSTTVVGSRRDTEEVHSFSAEDLQRVAECGSWGPSQPSELFLKIYHDALGPVEQDPAAAMVSPSLMGSCGVVPLTIISVVPDIMRHMSNMIVRAEKEVYLATNYWQNSVASTYITNAMKELSARAGKRGERIVMKIIYDRGSPKQLFEPHYIVSEKEYLGDAVNIPKPEEIPNIDLQVMNYHKPMLGTYHCKYMVVDRKYAVLQSNNIQDNDNMEMMTQLEGSIVDSLYDMALISWHKALEPPLPSLNSPASQSGVGSFGDTSHHEMFRQGEVQVNAAQSSDSNQLEAADIRGTPSQNLIPGEDAGLREGEQLGELSNDSTYKPSPARNVMERAINAPHLPPLDNIDAQNPSLGLNDGQQKLGKDPVTNAFLRAGSSSLPSSFIGDPLQSKLLPEHLTTDPHYDIDIAGEVARVQQSVSPNDKLTRLEATAAHLNHTKNVDFPSSIPDIPAGDEFTPYIPHEVHEPFPIAMVNRPPYGTPNNNDVYTPQNEAWLAGLRYAKKNVFIQSPTLNAEPILKEILNACERGVDVIAFICIGYNDAGELLPMQGGTNEMISHALHQSLSPEGLKHLHYHFYVGADQTGPILAKAKKRSCHVKLMIIDEEIGIQGNGNQDSQSWYHSQEINVMLQSKEVCGNWIDGLRRCQRTGIYGKVDDDGVWRDADGKEVEGSIGTDPGKFSWFKGMAGALRFRALLTIVTMAEEGSSTSAPAASPPAKSPPAASPPAAAAVPQDFEIEHVPIESDESDIDSGFGSDTASSTTSIRDSIRDYRVLNGRTYHNFSDTTYWGPNDDDANEAMDIGHQLFTLLFDGRLFLAPIGDNPQKVIDIGTGTGIWAIDFADQFPSAEVIGTDLSPTQPSFVPPNLRFELDDAQLDWTFNQGTFDYVHIRCLFGSISDWVKLYKDAFRTLKPGGWIEQVEINIQIVSDDGTVGEDHILTGWAKPFLQAGDLIGQSIRTLDQAKENMEKAGFTNVVQRNYKVPVGAWSSDPKLKEVGRWNLLFCLSGMESWALYMLTMVLKWKVEDVHEYLAKVKTAFLDRKNHGYYVVGAVYGQKPL
;
A
#
# COMPACT_ATOMS: atom_id res chain seq x y z
N MET A 1 -17.18 -3.11 -37.48
CA MET A 1 -17.60 -3.85 -36.28
C MET A 1 -16.50 -4.80 -35.82
N ALA A 2 -16.05 -5.78 -36.61
CA ALA A 2 -14.87 -6.61 -36.27
C ALA A 2 -13.55 -5.84 -36.02
N LEU A 3 -13.33 -4.69 -36.68
CA LEU A 3 -12.17 -3.83 -36.43
C LEU A 3 -12.28 -3.04 -35.10
N ALA A 4 -13.50 -2.80 -34.61
CA ALA A 4 -13.75 -2.12 -33.34
C ALA A 4 -13.70 -3.13 -32.17
N GLU A 5 -14.18 -4.36 -32.37
CA GLU A 5 -14.10 -5.44 -31.39
C GLU A 5 -12.66 -5.95 -31.19
N ASN A 6 -11.87 -6.07 -32.26
CA ASN A 6 -10.44 -6.39 -32.15
C ASN A 6 -9.65 -5.25 -31.51
N LEU A 7 -10.02 -3.99 -31.77
CA LEU A 7 -9.41 -2.87 -31.08
C LEU A 7 -9.77 -2.91 -29.59
N GLN A 8 -11.02 -3.21 -29.22
CA GLN A 8 -11.48 -3.28 -27.83
C GLN A 8 -10.86 -4.46 -27.04
N ALA A 9 -10.57 -5.59 -27.70
CA ALA A 9 -9.86 -6.72 -27.12
C ALA A 9 -8.35 -6.46 -26.94
N ILE A 10 -7.71 -5.82 -27.93
CA ILE A 10 -6.31 -5.37 -27.84
C ILE A 10 -6.17 -4.31 -26.75
N ILE A 11 -7.09 -3.34 -26.74
CA ILE A 11 -7.28 -2.33 -25.71
C ILE A 11 -7.36 -3.05 -24.36
N SER A 12 -8.31 -3.97 -24.15
CA SER A 12 -8.51 -4.73 -22.89
C SER A 12 -7.33 -5.63 -22.49
N PHE A 13 -6.52 -6.12 -23.43
CA PHE A 13 -5.31 -6.89 -23.13
C PHE A 13 -4.16 -6.01 -22.61
N PHE A 14 -3.92 -4.86 -23.23
CA PHE A 14 -2.94 -3.90 -22.69
C PHE A 14 -3.38 -3.42 -21.30
N ILE A 15 -4.68 -3.27 -21.13
CA ILE A 15 -5.37 -2.70 -19.98
C ILE A 15 -5.15 -3.48 -18.68
N GLN A 16 -5.16 -4.81 -18.74
CA GLN A 16 -4.82 -5.66 -17.58
C GLN A 16 -3.32 -5.65 -17.31
N LEU A 17 -2.49 -5.53 -18.35
CA LEU A 17 -1.02 -5.56 -18.25
C LEU A 17 -0.44 -4.24 -17.70
N PHE A 18 -1.17 -3.12 -17.79
CA PHE A 18 -0.66 -1.77 -17.50
C PHE A 18 -1.44 -0.95 -16.45
N VAL A 19 -2.69 -1.31 -16.09
CA VAL A 19 -3.48 -0.51 -15.12
C VAL A 19 -3.72 -1.17 -13.77
N ILE A 20 -3.86 -2.49 -13.68
CA ILE A 20 -4.02 -3.17 -12.38
C ILE A 20 -2.65 -3.45 -11.71
N PHE A 21 -1.56 -3.40 -12.49
CA PHE A 21 -0.38 -4.22 -12.22
C PHE A 21 1.03 -3.57 -12.09
N PRO A 22 1.27 -2.29 -11.79
CA PRO A 22 2.64 -1.81 -11.59
C PRO A 22 2.98 -1.75 -10.10
N TYR A 23 3.30 -2.91 -9.50
CA TYR A 23 3.99 -2.94 -8.21
C TYR A 23 5.43 -3.44 -8.28
N ASN A 24 5.92 -4.08 -9.36
CA ASN A 24 7.30 -4.56 -9.36
C ASN A 24 7.89 -4.72 -10.77
N ALA A 25 9.14 -4.27 -10.93
CA ALA A 25 10.07 -4.48 -12.05
C ALA A 25 10.04 -3.45 -13.20
N LEU A 26 11.10 -2.63 -13.27
CA LEU A 26 11.98 -2.38 -14.43
C LEU A 26 12.88 -1.18 -14.05
N THR A 27 14.17 -1.35 -13.77
CA THR A 27 15.27 -1.18 -14.75
C THR A 27 16.63 -1.43 -14.05
N THR A 28 17.66 -1.88 -14.78
CA THR A 28 19.07 -2.02 -14.29
C THR A 28 19.98 -1.21 -15.22
N PRO A 29 21.02 -0.49 -14.74
CA PRO A 29 22.31 -1.15 -14.49
C PRO A 29 23.19 -0.60 -13.32
N ARG A 30 23.93 -1.53 -12.70
CA ARG A 30 25.17 -1.41 -11.86
C ARG A 30 25.16 -0.44 -10.67
N HIS A 31 24.79 -0.95 -9.48
CA HIS A 31 25.29 -0.41 -8.22
C HIS A 31 26.78 -0.74 -8.02
N GLY A 32 27.58 0.29 -7.74
CA GLY A 32 28.59 0.16 -6.70
C GLY A 32 27.89 0.41 -5.35
N LEU A 33 28.38 -0.21 -4.27
CA LEU A 33 28.12 0.23 -2.89
C LEU A 33 28.09 1.77 -2.83
N LEU A 34 27.20 2.36 -2.03
CA LEU A 34 27.33 3.75 -1.57
C LEU A 34 28.80 3.95 -1.21
N ARG A 35 29.56 4.60 -2.11
CA ARG A 35 30.97 4.83 -1.84
C ARG A 35 30.96 5.92 -0.78
N PRO A 36 31.68 5.75 0.34
CA PRO A 36 31.88 6.88 1.23
C PRO A 36 32.40 8.05 0.38
N PRO A 37 31.97 9.29 0.65
CA PRO A 37 32.55 10.44 -0.01
C PRO A 37 34.07 10.30 0.09
N LYS A 38 34.76 10.37 -1.05
CA LYS A 38 36.23 10.36 -1.05
C LYS A 38 36.63 11.43 -0.05
N ARG A 39 37.33 11.05 1.03
CA ARG A 39 37.98 11.97 1.96
C ARG A 39 38.53 13.13 1.14
N ILE A 40 37.94 14.31 1.30
CA ILE A 40 38.42 15.53 0.67
C ILE A 40 39.78 15.81 1.32
N GLY A 41 40.81 15.25 0.72
CA GLY A 41 42.18 15.59 1.04
C GLY A 41 42.34 17.06 0.73
N ALA A 42 42.50 17.86 1.78
CA ALA A 42 42.81 19.28 1.69
C ALA A 42 43.91 19.55 0.66
N LYS A 43 43.55 20.22 -0.44
CA LYS A 43 44.37 21.25 -1.11
C LYS A 43 43.52 22.00 -2.15
N PRO A 44 43.32 23.32 -1.99
CA PRO A 44 42.56 24.10 -2.95
C PRO A 44 43.41 24.36 -4.20
N THR A 45 43.00 23.83 -5.34
CA THR A 45 43.49 24.29 -6.65
C THR A 45 42.61 25.44 -7.13
N ARG A 46 43.13 26.66 -6.96
CA ARG A 46 42.57 27.90 -7.53
C ARG A 46 42.66 27.83 -9.06
N VAL A 47 41.53 27.74 -9.74
CA VAL A 47 41.43 28.05 -11.17
C VAL A 47 40.68 29.38 -11.27
N ASN A 48 41.41 30.42 -11.65
CA ASN A 48 40.82 31.71 -12.01
C ASN A 48 40.12 31.54 -13.35
N ASP A 49 38.79 31.58 -13.36
CA ASP A 49 38.04 31.81 -14.59
C ASP A 49 37.15 33.05 -14.42
N THR A 50 37.73 34.19 -14.78
CA THR A 50 37.08 35.49 -14.82
C THR A 50 36.26 35.61 -16.09
N ASN A 51 35.02 35.09 -16.11
CA ASN A 51 33.93 35.55 -16.99
C ASN A 51 32.63 34.73 -16.79
N ARG A 52 31.94 34.91 -15.65
CA ARG A 52 30.51 34.59 -15.53
C ARG A 52 29.72 35.88 -15.42
N SER A 53 28.95 36.18 -16.46
CA SER A 53 27.96 37.26 -16.47
C SER A 53 26.91 37.02 -15.38
N LYS A 54 26.60 38.06 -14.60
CA LYS A 54 25.49 38.09 -13.63
C LYS A 54 24.17 37.66 -14.29
N GLN A 55 23.76 36.42 -14.08
CA GLN A 55 22.42 35.92 -14.42
C GLN A 55 21.53 36.12 -13.18
N THR A 56 20.39 36.79 -13.36
CA THR A 56 19.34 36.93 -12.33
C THR A 56 18.76 35.56 -12.00
N MET A 57 18.70 35.21 -10.71
CA MET A 57 18.35 33.87 -10.22
C MET A 57 16.94 33.39 -10.63
N VAL A 58 15.95 34.29 -10.64
CA VAL A 58 14.63 34.06 -11.26
C VAL A 58 14.59 34.75 -12.62
N SER A 59 14.27 34.03 -13.70
CA SER A 59 14.20 34.65 -15.03
C SER A 59 13.02 35.62 -15.18
N ALA A 60 13.04 36.46 -16.21
CA ALA A 60 11.91 37.33 -16.54
C ALA A 60 10.67 36.53 -16.97
N GLY A 61 10.87 35.35 -17.59
CA GLY A 61 9.79 34.46 -18.00
C GLY A 61 9.09 33.84 -16.80
N LEU A 62 9.86 33.27 -15.86
CA LEU A 62 9.31 32.68 -14.63
C LEU A 62 8.61 33.72 -13.77
N HIS A 63 9.24 34.89 -13.55
CA HIS A 63 8.62 35.99 -12.80
C HIS A 63 7.28 36.43 -13.41
N LYS A 64 7.17 36.51 -14.74
CA LYS A 64 5.92 36.81 -15.43
C LYS A 64 4.85 35.73 -15.22
N LEU A 65 5.22 34.45 -15.19
CA LEU A 65 4.29 33.36 -14.91
C LEU A 65 3.72 33.48 -13.49
N CYS A 66 4.59 33.66 -12.49
CA CYS A 66 4.20 33.74 -11.09
C CYS A 66 3.43 35.03 -10.74
N THR A 67 3.62 36.12 -11.50
CA THR A 67 2.90 37.39 -11.28
C THR A 67 1.69 37.58 -12.20
N SER A 68 1.34 36.55 -12.99
CA SER A 68 0.18 36.60 -13.87
C SER A 68 -1.13 36.66 -13.07
N LYS A 69 -2.12 37.38 -13.61
CA LYS A 69 -3.51 37.33 -13.10
C LYS A 69 -4.32 36.19 -13.69
N GLU A 70 -3.78 35.52 -14.71
CA GLU A 70 -4.41 34.37 -15.35
C GLU A 70 -4.06 33.09 -14.56
N SER A 71 -5.07 32.26 -14.34
CA SER A 71 -4.98 30.92 -13.76
C SER A 71 -6.09 30.05 -14.37
N VAL A 72 -6.01 28.72 -14.19
CA VAL A 72 -7.07 27.80 -14.63
C VAL A 72 -8.41 28.17 -13.98
N THR A 73 -8.39 28.41 -12.67
CA THR A 73 -9.53 28.92 -11.89
C THR A 73 -10.10 30.23 -12.42
N ALA A 74 -9.25 31.22 -12.78
CA ALA A 74 -9.72 32.51 -13.30
C ALA A 74 -10.37 32.37 -14.69
N LEU A 75 -9.84 31.50 -15.55
CA LEU A 75 -10.46 31.23 -16.85
C LEU A 75 -11.79 30.49 -16.73
N LEU A 76 -11.88 29.51 -15.84
CA LEU A 76 -13.13 28.75 -15.61
C LEU A 76 -14.20 29.58 -14.90
N ALA A 77 -13.81 30.59 -14.13
CA ALA A 77 -14.72 31.59 -13.59
C ALA A 77 -15.40 32.38 -14.73
N GLU A 78 -14.64 32.79 -15.74
CA GLU A 78 -15.17 33.50 -16.92
C GLU A 78 -15.97 32.60 -17.86
N ASP A 79 -15.51 31.37 -18.09
CA ASP A 79 -16.17 30.37 -18.93
C ASP A 79 -16.25 29.00 -18.23
N PRO A 80 -17.31 28.76 -17.43
CA PRO A 80 -17.52 27.49 -16.73
C PRO A 80 -17.77 26.29 -17.66
N THR A 81 -17.96 26.51 -18.97
CA THR A 81 -18.17 25.41 -19.93
C THR A 81 -16.87 24.80 -20.43
N LEU A 82 -15.74 25.50 -20.21
CA LEU A 82 -14.43 25.02 -20.59
C LEU A 82 -14.01 23.83 -19.72
N ALA A 83 -13.34 22.83 -20.29
CA ALA A 83 -12.69 21.80 -19.51
C ALA A 83 -11.41 22.37 -18.83
N PRO A 84 -11.08 22.04 -17.58
CA PRO A 84 -9.85 22.47 -16.94
C PRO A 84 -8.57 22.15 -17.72
N GLY A 85 -8.52 21.00 -18.40
CA GLY A 85 -7.41 20.62 -19.27
C GLY A 85 -7.26 21.54 -20.50
N ASP A 86 -8.39 22.00 -21.06
CA ASP A 86 -8.38 22.98 -22.15
C ASP A 86 -8.01 24.37 -21.66
N ALA A 87 -8.46 24.76 -20.46
CA ALA A 87 -8.03 25.99 -19.79
C ALA A 87 -6.51 25.99 -19.56
N TRP A 88 -5.97 24.88 -19.05
CA TRP A 88 -4.52 24.69 -18.88
C TRP A 88 -3.78 24.82 -20.22
N LYS A 89 -4.25 24.11 -21.26
CA LYS A 89 -3.65 24.15 -22.59
C LYS A 89 -3.69 25.55 -23.21
N LYS A 90 -4.77 26.31 -22.98
CA LYS A 90 -4.91 27.70 -23.45
C LYS A 90 -3.89 28.62 -22.81
N LEU A 91 -3.60 28.44 -21.52
CA LEU A 91 -2.64 29.26 -20.77
C LEU A 91 -1.18 28.88 -21.05
N TYR A 92 -0.89 27.58 -21.03
CA TYR A 92 0.49 27.08 -20.93
C TYR A 92 0.89 26.14 -22.08
N GLY A 93 -0.03 25.74 -22.97
CA GLY A 93 0.23 24.75 -24.03
C GLY A 93 1.21 25.21 -25.12
N SER A 94 1.47 26.51 -25.24
CA SER A 94 2.51 27.07 -26.12
C SER A 94 3.74 27.56 -25.36
N TYR A 95 3.87 27.24 -24.07
CA TYR A 95 5.02 27.66 -23.27
C TYR A 95 6.29 27.02 -23.81
N ALA A 96 7.33 27.84 -23.99
CA ALA A 96 8.67 27.40 -24.32
C ALA A 96 9.64 28.05 -23.33
N PRO A 97 10.48 27.27 -22.62
CA PRO A 97 11.36 27.81 -21.60
C PRO A 97 12.36 28.81 -22.21
N THR A 98 12.55 29.94 -21.55
CA THR A 98 13.43 31.03 -22.04
C THR A 98 14.92 30.75 -21.80
N SER A 99 15.26 29.75 -20.98
CA SER A 99 16.64 29.38 -20.65
C SER A 99 16.91 27.92 -21.02
N THR A 100 17.93 27.67 -21.84
CA THR A 100 18.40 26.34 -22.26
C THR A 100 19.40 25.71 -21.26
N THR A 101 19.47 26.22 -20.02
CA THR A 101 20.32 25.61 -18.99
C THR A 101 19.85 24.18 -18.69
N VAL A 102 20.61 23.21 -19.20
CA VAL A 102 20.51 21.79 -18.89
C VAL A 102 20.82 21.61 -17.41
N VAL A 103 19.81 21.63 -16.53
CA VAL A 103 19.97 21.35 -15.11
C VAL A 103 19.68 19.86 -14.89
N GLY A 104 20.64 19.03 -15.27
CA GLY A 104 20.61 17.59 -15.03
C GLY A 104 21.97 17.00 -14.65
N SER A 105 23.04 17.81 -14.64
CA SER A 105 24.34 17.36 -14.14
C SER A 105 25.12 18.53 -13.55
N ARG A 106 25.61 18.34 -12.31
CA ARG A 106 26.54 19.20 -11.56
C ARG A 106 25.93 20.40 -10.81
N ARG A 107 25.36 20.12 -9.63
CA ARG A 107 25.57 20.99 -8.44
C ARG A 107 26.49 20.30 -7.41
N ASP A 108 27.41 19.44 -7.85
CA ASP A 108 28.44 18.78 -7.01
C ASP A 108 29.59 19.72 -6.58
N THR A 109 29.35 21.03 -6.51
CA THR A 109 30.37 21.99 -6.04
C THR A 109 29.83 22.76 -4.85
N GLU A 110 30.51 22.59 -3.72
CA GLU A 110 30.27 23.08 -2.35
C GLU A 110 30.03 24.60 -2.18
N GLU A 111 29.79 25.38 -3.23
CA GLU A 111 29.43 26.79 -3.09
C GLU A 111 27.91 26.94 -2.96
N VAL A 112 27.44 27.03 -1.71
CA VAL A 112 26.12 27.60 -1.39
C VAL A 112 26.00 28.92 -2.15
N HIS A 113 25.10 28.99 -3.13
CA HIS A 113 24.85 30.23 -3.87
C HIS A 113 24.53 31.35 -2.87
N SER A 114 25.35 32.40 -2.85
CA SER A 114 25.09 33.58 -2.05
C SER A 114 23.94 34.35 -2.70
N PHE A 115 22.75 34.28 -2.12
CA PHE A 115 21.60 35.09 -2.55
C PHE A 115 21.86 36.56 -2.22
N SER A 116 21.74 37.45 -3.19
CA SER A 116 21.67 38.89 -2.92
C SER A 116 20.30 39.27 -2.36
N ALA A 117 20.19 40.44 -1.73
CA ALA A 117 18.90 40.94 -1.25
C ALA A 117 17.92 41.15 -2.42
N GLU A 118 18.44 41.57 -3.58
CA GLU A 118 17.68 41.75 -4.80
C GLU A 118 17.15 40.42 -5.36
N ASP A 119 17.92 39.33 -5.25
CA ASP A 119 17.46 37.99 -5.68
C ASP A 119 16.31 37.50 -4.80
N LEU A 120 16.43 37.63 -3.47
CA LEU A 120 15.37 37.24 -2.53
C LEU A 120 14.11 38.08 -2.72
N GLN A 121 14.26 39.38 -2.97
CA GLN A 121 13.14 40.26 -3.28
C GLN A 121 12.40 39.79 -4.55
N ARG A 122 13.14 39.39 -5.58
CA ARG A 122 12.56 38.89 -6.83
C ARG A 122 11.83 37.56 -6.65
N VAL A 123 12.32 36.68 -5.77
CA VAL A 123 11.63 35.44 -5.40
C VAL A 123 10.37 35.75 -4.58
N ALA A 124 10.44 36.70 -3.65
CA ALA A 124 9.28 37.14 -2.87
C ALA A 124 8.17 37.72 -3.76
N GLU A 125 8.51 38.39 -4.86
CA GLU A 125 7.52 38.85 -5.86
C GLU A 125 6.80 37.72 -6.60
N CYS A 126 7.31 36.48 -6.56
CA CYS A 126 6.73 35.32 -7.23
C CYS A 126 5.66 34.60 -6.38
N GLY A 127 5.13 35.23 -5.33
CA GLY A 127 4.01 34.71 -4.55
C GLY A 127 3.21 35.82 -3.88
N SER A 128 2.01 35.47 -3.41
CA SER A 128 1.05 36.38 -2.78
C SER A 128 0.92 36.07 -1.27
N TRP A 129 1.84 36.59 -0.47
CA TRP A 129 2.04 36.21 0.92
C TRP A 129 1.10 36.86 1.95
N GLY A 130 0.15 37.68 1.49
CA GLY A 130 -0.82 38.35 2.35
C GLY A 130 -0.16 39.37 3.30
N PRO A 131 -0.58 39.47 4.58
CA PRO A 131 -0.06 40.45 5.52
C PRO A 131 1.35 40.11 6.04
N SER A 132 1.78 38.86 5.89
CA SER A 132 3.05 38.35 6.43
C SER A 132 4.15 38.34 5.37
N GLN A 133 5.39 38.61 5.79
CA GLN A 133 6.55 38.51 4.90
C GLN A 133 7.23 37.14 5.05
N PRO A 134 7.56 36.46 3.93
CA PRO A 134 8.38 35.26 3.98
C PRO A 134 9.76 35.50 4.58
N SER A 135 10.25 34.53 5.35
CA SER A 135 11.62 34.53 5.85
C SER A 135 12.62 34.27 4.72
N GLU A 136 13.87 34.64 4.95
CA GLU A 136 14.96 34.31 4.04
C GLU A 136 15.06 32.79 3.80
N LEU A 137 14.85 31.96 4.83
CA LEU A 137 14.91 30.51 4.71
C LEU A 137 13.80 29.99 3.79
N PHE A 138 12.57 30.47 3.98
CA PHE A 138 11.44 30.10 3.14
C PHE A 138 11.67 30.52 1.68
N LEU A 139 12.15 31.74 1.44
CA LEU A 139 12.44 32.22 0.09
C LEU A 139 13.54 31.42 -0.60
N LYS A 140 14.55 30.94 0.13
CA LYS A 140 15.60 30.07 -0.44
C LYS A 140 15.04 28.71 -0.87
N ILE A 141 14.18 28.11 -0.06
CA ILE A 141 13.53 26.84 -0.40
C ILE A 141 12.53 27.04 -1.55
N TYR A 142 11.73 28.09 -1.49
CA TYR A 142 10.75 28.43 -2.53
C TYR A 142 11.42 28.74 -3.87
N HIS A 143 12.57 29.43 -3.87
CA HIS A 143 13.37 29.64 -5.07
C HIS A 143 13.73 28.33 -5.77
N ASP A 144 14.21 27.34 -5.02
CA ASP A 144 14.59 26.06 -5.60
C ASP A 144 13.37 25.27 -6.09
N ALA A 145 12.25 25.34 -5.34
CA ALA A 145 10.97 24.75 -5.77
C ALA A 145 10.38 25.41 -7.02
N LEU A 146 10.68 26.69 -7.29
CA LEU A 146 10.29 27.39 -8.53
C LEU A 146 11.13 26.95 -9.74
N GLY A 147 12.34 26.45 -9.54
CA GLY A 147 13.25 26.05 -10.61
C GLY A 147 12.65 25.06 -11.62
N PRO A 148 11.97 23.99 -11.19
CA PRO A 148 11.22 23.10 -12.08
C PRO A 148 10.15 23.79 -12.93
N VAL A 149 9.45 24.77 -12.38
CA VAL A 149 8.35 25.50 -13.05
C VAL A 149 8.84 26.31 -14.25
N GLU A 150 10.09 26.79 -14.20
CA GLU A 150 10.71 27.47 -15.34
C GLU A 150 10.92 26.54 -16.54
N GLN A 151 11.13 25.25 -16.30
CA GLN A 151 11.31 24.27 -17.37
C GLN A 151 9.97 23.76 -17.88
N ASP A 152 9.06 23.44 -16.95
CA ASP A 152 7.72 22.98 -17.24
C ASP A 152 6.74 23.48 -16.17
N PRO A 153 5.83 24.41 -16.52
CA PRO A 153 4.79 24.87 -15.61
C PRO A 153 3.92 23.73 -15.03
N ALA A 154 3.77 22.60 -15.76
CA ALA A 154 2.98 21.47 -15.29
C ALA A 154 3.61 20.74 -14.11
N ALA A 155 4.91 20.93 -13.85
CA ALA A 155 5.62 20.29 -12.76
C ALA A 155 5.04 20.66 -11.38
N ALA A 156 4.39 21.82 -11.24
CA ALA A 156 3.79 22.26 -9.97
C ALA A 156 2.36 21.75 -9.74
N MET A 157 1.70 21.22 -10.77
CA MET A 157 0.27 20.83 -10.70
C MET A 157 -0.64 21.94 -10.13
N VAL A 158 -0.26 23.20 -10.32
CA VAL A 158 -1.01 24.39 -9.94
C VAL A 158 -0.60 25.50 -10.90
N SER A 159 -1.50 26.43 -11.23
CA SER A 159 -1.13 27.63 -11.98
C SER A 159 0.03 28.34 -11.28
N PRO A 160 1.15 28.69 -11.95
CA PRO A 160 2.32 29.28 -11.29
C PRO A 160 2.04 30.52 -10.44
N SER A 161 1.02 31.30 -10.81
CA SER A 161 0.54 32.48 -10.04
C SER A 161 -0.11 32.14 -8.70
N LEU A 162 -0.53 30.90 -8.51
CA LEU A 162 -1.14 30.37 -7.30
C LEU A 162 -0.21 29.42 -6.54
N MET A 163 1.03 29.20 -7.01
CA MET A 163 1.97 28.31 -6.32
C MET A 163 2.37 28.86 -4.94
N GLY A 164 2.64 30.16 -4.83
CA GLY A 164 2.94 30.85 -3.56
C GLY A 164 1.78 31.73 -3.11
N SER A 165 1.20 31.43 -1.96
CA SER A 165 0.01 32.08 -1.41
C SER A 165 0.15 32.28 0.12
N CYS A 166 -0.96 32.53 0.81
CA CYS A 166 -1.03 32.60 2.26
C CYS A 166 -2.33 32.01 2.78
N GLY A 167 -2.33 31.66 4.07
CA GLY A 167 -3.51 31.11 4.71
C GLY A 167 -3.30 30.91 6.20
N VAL A 168 -4.27 30.24 6.82
CA VAL A 168 -4.21 29.84 8.23
C VAL A 168 -4.45 28.34 8.40
N VAL A 169 -4.09 27.80 9.56
CA VAL A 169 -4.29 26.39 9.94
C VAL A 169 -5.06 26.35 11.26
N PRO A 170 -6.40 26.27 11.26
CA PRO A 170 -7.18 26.28 12.50
C PRO A 170 -7.13 24.95 13.28
N LEU A 171 -6.93 23.83 12.60
CA LEU A 171 -6.91 22.49 13.20
C LEU A 171 -5.87 21.60 12.50
N THR A 172 -5.11 20.87 13.31
CA THR A 172 -4.34 19.70 12.89
C THR A 172 -4.86 18.47 13.63
N ILE A 173 -4.95 17.33 12.96
CA ILE A 173 -5.22 16.03 13.59
C ILE A 173 -4.00 15.14 13.41
N ILE A 174 -3.52 14.53 14.50
CA ILE A 174 -2.52 13.45 14.48
C ILE A 174 -3.15 12.26 15.19
N SER A 175 -3.78 11.37 14.43
CA SER A 175 -4.61 10.29 14.98
C SER A 175 -4.86 9.18 13.96
N VAL A 176 -5.72 8.22 14.32
CA VAL A 176 -6.19 7.14 13.45
C VAL A 176 -7.16 7.64 12.37
N VAL A 177 -7.33 6.84 11.30
CA VAL A 177 -8.21 7.14 10.16
C VAL A 177 -9.63 7.58 10.57
N PRO A 178 -10.33 6.92 11.52
CA PRO A 178 -11.67 7.34 11.95
C PRO A 178 -11.77 8.81 12.40
N ASP A 179 -10.76 9.34 13.08
CA ASP A 179 -10.76 10.72 13.56
C ASP A 179 -10.70 11.73 12.41
N ILE A 180 -9.91 11.44 11.37
CA ILE A 180 -9.86 12.26 10.16
C ILE A 180 -11.20 12.15 9.41
N MET A 181 -11.77 10.94 9.32
CA MET A 181 -13.08 10.75 8.67
C MET A 181 -14.20 11.49 9.41
N ARG A 182 -14.19 11.56 10.74
CA ARG A 182 -15.16 12.33 11.54
C ARG A 182 -15.08 13.82 11.21
N HIS A 183 -13.87 14.38 11.19
CA HIS A 183 -13.71 15.79 10.84
C HIS A 183 -14.14 16.09 9.40
N MET A 184 -13.72 15.26 8.44
CA MET A 184 -14.18 15.38 7.05
C MET A 184 -15.71 15.28 6.96
N SER A 185 -16.34 14.38 7.73
CA SER A 185 -17.78 14.22 7.78
C SER A 185 -18.50 15.47 8.30
N ASN A 186 -17.96 16.11 9.34
CA ASN A 186 -18.47 17.38 9.85
C ASN A 186 -18.40 18.48 8.78
N MET A 187 -17.28 18.59 8.07
CA MET A 187 -17.14 19.56 6.98
C MET A 187 -18.11 19.30 5.83
N ILE A 188 -18.28 18.02 5.43
CA ILE A 188 -19.23 17.62 4.37
C ILE A 188 -20.65 18.03 4.77
N VAL A 189 -21.08 17.71 5.99
CA VAL A 189 -22.44 18.02 6.46
C VAL A 189 -22.70 19.53 6.56
N ARG A 190 -21.65 20.33 6.78
CA ARG A 190 -21.72 21.81 6.81
C ARG A 190 -21.67 22.45 5.42
N ALA A 191 -21.40 21.70 4.35
CA ALA A 191 -21.28 22.25 3.00
C ALA A 191 -22.58 22.90 2.52
N GLU A 192 -22.44 24.06 1.86
CA GLU A 192 -23.56 24.86 1.37
C GLU A 192 -23.74 24.77 -0.15
N LYS A 193 -22.65 24.53 -0.90
CA LYS A 193 -22.66 24.60 -2.37
C LYS A 193 -21.96 23.42 -3.02
N GLU A 194 -20.78 23.04 -2.52
CA GLU A 194 -19.95 22.05 -3.18
C GLU A 194 -18.95 21.35 -2.26
N VAL A 195 -18.60 20.12 -2.66
CA VAL A 195 -17.50 19.34 -2.06
C VAL A 195 -16.69 18.71 -3.18
N TYR A 196 -15.38 18.94 -3.19
CA TYR A 196 -14.42 18.18 -4.00
C TYR A 196 -13.59 17.30 -3.06
N LEU A 197 -13.67 15.98 -3.22
CA LEU A 197 -12.96 15.01 -2.40
C LEU A 197 -11.98 14.21 -3.26
N ALA A 198 -10.72 14.18 -2.85
CA ALA A 198 -9.66 13.41 -3.46
C ALA A 198 -9.09 12.40 -2.47
N THR A 199 -8.91 11.16 -2.92
CA THR A 199 -8.13 10.16 -2.20
C THR A 199 -7.36 9.31 -3.19
N ASN A 200 -6.27 8.67 -2.79
CA ASN A 200 -5.63 7.70 -3.67
C ASN A 200 -6.47 6.44 -3.76
N TYR A 201 -6.85 5.87 -2.62
CA TYR A 201 -7.62 4.63 -2.59
C TYR A 201 -8.90 4.78 -1.77
N TRP A 202 -9.99 4.26 -2.33
CA TRP A 202 -11.31 4.17 -1.70
C TRP A 202 -11.72 2.70 -1.59
N GLN A 203 -12.06 2.27 -0.38
CA GLN A 203 -12.60 0.95 -0.06
C GLN A 203 -13.88 1.08 0.75
N ASN A 204 -14.90 0.30 0.41
CA ASN A 204 -16.05 0.10 1.29
C ASN A 204 -15.61 -0.45 2.65
N SER A 205 -15.75 0.37 3.69
CA SER A 205 -15.09 0.19 4.98
C SER A 205 -15.78 1.04 6.08
N VAL A 206 -15.37 0.90 7.34
CA VAL A 206 -15.81 1.81 8.41
C VAL A 206 -15.42 3.26 8.06
N ALA A 207 -14.21 3.47 7.55
CA ALA A 207 -13.74 4.78 7.10
C ALA A 207 -14.64 5.40 6.01
N SER A 208 -14.96 4.66 4.94
CA SER A 208 -15.86 5.17 3.90
C SER A 208 -17.28 5.38 4.40
N THR A 209 -17.73 4.57 5.38
CA THR A 209 -19.08 4.66 5.93
C THR A 209 -19.33 6.01 6.60
N TYR A 210 -18.36 6.57 7.33
CA TYR A 210 -18.46 7.93 7.89
C TYR A 210 -18.78 8.97 6.79
N ILE A 211 -18.03 8.92 5.68
CA ILE A 211 -18.23 9.82 4.54
C ILE A 211 -19.59 9.59 3.88
N THR A 212 -19.99 8.34 3.64
CA THR A 212 -21.28 8.03 3.01
C THR A 212 -22.48 8.44 3.88
N ASN A 213 -22.38 8.32 5.21
CA ASN A 213 -23.39 8.84 6.14
C ASN A 213 -23.45 10.36 6.08
N ALA A 214 -22.28 11.02 6.04
CA ALA A 214 -22.20 12.48 5.90
C ALA A 214 -22.85 12.97 4.59
N MET A 215 -22.69 12.23 3.48
CA MET A 215 -23.35 12.54 2.21
C MET A 215 -24.89 12.47 2.33
N LYS A 216 -25.41 11.42 2.99
CA LYS A 216 -26.86 11.27 3.24
C LYS A 216 -27.40 12.41 4.09
N GLU A 217 -26.70 12.75 5.17
CA GLU A 217 -27.08 13.87 6.04
C GLU A 217 -27.00 15.22 5.32
N LEU A 218 -25.93 15.46 4.56
CA LEU A 218 -25.78 16.67 3.72
C LEU A 218 -26.95 16.80 2.74
N SER A 219 -27.30 15.72 2.04
CA SER A 219 -28.44 15.71 1.11
C SER A 219 -29.75 16.04 1.83
N ALA A 220 -29.98 15.48 3.01
CA ALA A 220 -31.18 15.78 3.80
C ALA A 220 -31.23 17.26 4.23
N ARG A 221 -30.10 17.83 4.68
CA ARG A 221 -29.99 19.24 5.05
C ARG A 221 -30.18 20.17 3.85
N ALA A 222 -29.55 19.87 2.72
CA ALA A 222 -29.72 20.64 1.48
C ALA A 222 -31.19 20.64 1.02
N GLY A 223 -31.86 19.49 1.11
CA GLY A 223 -33.31 19.39 0.83
C GLY A 223 -34.16 20.27 1.74
N LYS A 224 -33.86 20.33 3.04
CA LYS A 224 -34.53 21.25 3.99
C LYS A 224 -34.29 22.72 3.64
N ARG A 225 -33.11 23.05 3.09
CA ARG A 225 -32.77 24.40 2.60
C ARG A 225 -33.41 24.73 1.25
N GLY A 226 -33.90 23.74 0.51
CA GLY A 226 -34.36 23.90 -0.87
C GLY A 226 -33.20 24.10 -1.86
N GLU A 227 -32.02 23.58 -1.53
CA GLU A 227 -30.77 23.72 -2.27
C GLU A 227 -30.31 22.37 -2.83
N ARG A 228 -29.41 22.40 -3.82
CA ARG A 228 -28.65 21.24 -4.29
C ARG A 228 -27.17 21.49 -4.11
N ILE A 229 -26.42 20.44 -3.80
CA ILE A 229 -24.97 20.48 -3.61
C ILE A 229 -24.29 19.78 -4.76
N VAL A 230 -23.20 20.33 -5.29
CA VAL A 230 -22.38 19.65 -6.30
C VAL A 230 -21.23 18.92 -5.60
N MET A 231 -21.19 17.60 -5.72
CA MET A 231 -20.11 16.80 -5.13
C MET A 231 -19.27 16.12 -6.22
N LYS A 232 -17.95 16.30 -6.15
CA LYS A 232 -16.98 15.66 -7.04
C LYS A 232 -16.07 14.75 -6.21
N ILE A 233 -15.94 13.49 -6.60
CA ILE A 233 -15.02 12.54 -5.98
C ILE A 233 -14.01 12.08 -7.02
N ILE A 234 -12.73 12.12 -6.69
CA ILE A 234 -11.66 11.53 -7.50
C ILE A 234 -10.90 10.51 -6.67
N TYR A 235 -10.67 9.32 -7.24
CA TYR A 235 -9.81 8.30 -6.67
C TYR A 235 -8.95 7.63 -7.73
N ASP A 236 -8.00 6.81 -7.29
CA ASP A 236 -7.22 5.90 -8.13
C ASP A 236 -7.58 4.45 -7.79
N ARG A 237 -8.28 3.79 -8.72
CA ARG A 237 -8.44 2.34 -8.70
C ARG A 237 -8.01 1.84 -10.06
N GLY A 238 -6.84 1.20 -10.10
CA GLY A 238 -6.28 0.65 -11.33
C GLY A 238 -7.34 -0.06 -12.15
N SER A 239 -7.72 0.55 -13.26
CA SER A 239 -8.83 0.11 -14.09
C SER A 239 -8.38 0.04 -15.53
N PRO A 240 -8.47 -1.12 -16.16
CA PRO A 240 -8.56 -1.21 -17.59
C PRO A 240 -8.69 0.07 -18.41
N LYS A 241 -9.84 0.73 -18.35
CA LYS A 241 -10.19 1.89 -19.17
C LYS A 241 -9.10 2.99 -19.24
N GLN A 242 -8.25 3.11 -18.22
CA GLN A 242 -7.24 4.17 -18.06
C GLN A 242 -6.02 4.08 -18.98
N LEU A 243 -5.84 3.00 -19.74
CA LEU A 243 -4.83 3.03 -20.80
C LEU A 243 -5.15 3.98 -21.95
N PHE A 244 -6.44 4.17 -22.23
CA PHE A 244 -6.89 5.04 -23.32
C PHE A 244 -7.37 6.38 -22.77
N GLU A 245 -7.91 6.35 -21.56
CA GLU A 245 -8.47 7.52 -20.91
C GLU A 245 -8.04 7.56 -19.44
N PRO A 246 -6.85 8.14 -19.14
CA PRO A 246 -6.33 8.23 -17.78
C PRO A 246 -7.34 8.80 -16.77
N HIS A 247 -8.15 9.77 -17.21
CA HIS A 247 -9.23 10.39 -16.42
C HIS A 247 -10.58 9.95 -17.00
N TYR A 248 -11.21 8.93 -16.41
CA TYR A 248 -12.55 8.51 -16.84
C TYR A 248 -13.60 8.74 -15.74
N ILE A 249 -14.82 9.06 -16.15
CA ILE A 249 -15.96 9.24 -15.26
C ILE A 249 -16.50 7.86 -14.90
N VAL A 250 -16.58 7.59 -13.61
CA VAL A 250 -17.05 6.32 -13.06
C VAL A 250 -18.58 6.27 -13.20
N SER A 251 -19.08 5.21 -13.82
CA SER A 251 -20.52 5.01 -13.96
C SER A 251 -21.17 4.69 -12.61
N GLU A 252 -22.45 5.02 -12.45
CA GLU A 252 -23.26 4.66 -11.28
C GLU A 252 -23.12 3.18 -10.89
N LYS A 253 -23.29 2.28 -11.86
CA LYS A 253 -23.10 0.84 -11.63
C LYS A 253 -21.76 0.48 -10.97
N GLU A 254 -20.70 1.21 -11.29
CA GLU A 254 -19.33 0.92 -10.84
C GLU A 254 -19.10 1.44 -9.42
N TYR A 255 -19.53 2.68 -9.09
CA TYR A 255 -19.38 3.19 -7.72
C TYR A 255 -20.38 2.59 -6.72
N LEU A 256 -21.50 2.02 -7.20
CA LEU A 256 -22.46 1.26 -6.38
C LEU A 256 -22.00 -0.17 -6.08
N GLY A 257 -20.90 -0.64 -6.69
CA GLY A 257 -20.38 -1.98 -6.45
C GLY A 257 -19.81 -2.13 -5.03
N ASP A 258 -19.76 -3.37 -4.53
CA ASP A 258 -19.41 -3.71 -3.14
C ASP A 258 -18.03 -3.17 -2.70
N ALA A 259 -17.10 -2.99 -3.63
CA ALA A 259 -15.76 -2.47 -3.35
C ALA A 259 -15.73 -0.96 -3.05
N VAL A 260 -16.72 -0.19 -3.53
CA VAL A 260 -16.75 1.28 -3.42
C VAL A 260 -17.94 1.75 -2.58
N ASN A 261 -19.15 1.25 -2.90
CA ASN A 261 -20.38 1.45 -2.14
C ASN A 261 -20.69 2.92 -1.78
N ILE A 262 -20.54 3.83 -2.75
CA ILE A 262 -21.02 5.22 -2.62
C ILE A 262 -22.56 5.23 -2.66
N PRO A 263 -23.28 6.11 -1.93
CA PRO A 263 -24.75 6.08 -1.85
C PRO A 263 -25.44 6.20 -3.22
N LYS A 264 -26.60 5.55 -3.35
CA LYS A 264 -27.42 5.65 -4.56
C LYS A 264 -28.00 7.06 -4.74
N PRO A 265 -28.26 7.51 -5.97
CA PRO A 265 -28.89 8.80 -6.23
C PRO A 265 -30.19 9.03 -5.44
N GLU A 266 -30.98 7.98 -5.18
CA GLU A 266 -32.22 8.08 -4.40
C GLU A 266 -31.99 8.29 -2.90
N GLU A 267 -30.84 7.90 -2.37
CA GLU A 267 -30.43 8.12 -0.98
C GLU A 267 -29.86 9.52 -0.76
N ILE A 268 -29.37 10.16 -1.83
CA ILE A 268 -28.79 11.50 -1.83
C ILE A 268 -29.44 12.43 -2.88
N PRO A 269 -30.78 12.60 -2.88
CA PRO A 269 -31.51 13.25 -3.99
C PRO A 269 -31.16 14.73 -4.20
N ASN A 270 -30.55 15.39 -3.21
CA ASN A 270 -30.16 16.80 -3.27
C ASN A 270 -28.65 16.99 -3.50
N ILE A 271 -27.93 15.94 -3.89
CA ILE A 271 -26.52 16.01 -4.28
C ILE A 271 -26.38 15.65 -5.76
N ASP A 272 -25.77 16.55 -6.54
CA ASP A 272 -25.30 16.30 -7.89
C ASP A 272 -23.90 15.68 -7.84
N LEU A 273 -23.83 14.35 -7.80
CA LEU A 273 -22.60 13.59 -7.66
C LEU A 273 -21.94 13.28 -9.02
N GLN A 274 -20.63 13.49 -9.11
CA GLN A 274 -19.80 12.95 -10.19
C GLN A 274 -18.54 12.31 -9.60
N VAL A 275 -18.22 11.10 -10.07
CA VAL A 275 -17.07 10.32 -9.59
C VAL A 275 -16.09 10.11 -10.74
N MET A 276 -14.80 10.30 -10.48
CA MET A 276 -13.71 10.14 -11.43
C MET A 276 -12.70 9.12 -10.91
N ASN A 277 -12.20 8.31 -11.82
CA ASN A 277 -11.07 7.44 -11.57
C ASN A 277 -9.89 7.90 -12.42
N TYR A 278 -8.78 8.23 -11.76
CA TYR A 278 -7.57 8.76 -12.39
C TYR A 278 -6.35 7.90 -12.10
N HIS A 279 -5.72 7.37 -13.14
CA HIS A 279 -4.46 6.64 -13.10
C HIS A 279 -3.65 6.96 -14.37
N LYS A 280 -2.32 7.00 -14.28
CA LYS A 280 -1.42 7.23 -15.41
C LYS A 280 -0.44 6.05 -15.60
N PRO A 281 -0.82 5.04 -16.39
CA PRO A 281 0.04 3.90 -16.69
C PRO A 281 1.43 4.30 -17.23
N MET A 282 2.52 3.59 -16.97
CA MET A 282 2.68 2.37 -16.16
C MET A 282 2.75 2.67 -14.66
N LEU A 283 3.73 3.44 -14.20
CA LEU A 283 3.98 3.58 -12.76
C LEU A 283 3.27 4.78 -12.12
N GLY A 284 2.60 5.62 -12.92
CA GLY A 284 2.08 6.91 -12.49
C GLY A 284 0.75 6.76 -11.77
N THR A 285 0.78 6.89 -10.45
CA THR A 285 -0.40 6.78 -9.60
C THR A 285 -0.93 8.17 -9.23
N TYR A 286 -2.24 8.36 -9.18
CA TYR A 286 -2.84 9.54 -8.52
C TYR A 286 -2.80 9.31 -7.01
N HIS A 287 -1.77 9.81 -6.34
CA HIS A 287 -1.53 9.55 -4.93
C HIS A 287 -2.01 10.68 -4.00
N CYS A 288 -2.85 11.62 -4.47
CA CYS A 288 -3.30 12.76 -3.68
C CYS A 288 -4.43 12.43 -2.68
N LYS A 289 -4.39 13.02 -1.47
CA LYS A 289 -5.52 12.96 -0.50
C LYS A 289 -5.82 14.32 0.11
N TYR A 290 -6.92 14.93 -0.30
CA TYR A 290 -7.37 16.23 0.22
C TYR A 290 -8.86 16.42 -0.06
N MET A 291 -9.48 17.40 0.57
CA MET A 291 -10.86 17.79 0.26
C MET A 291 -10.98 19.31 0.28
N VAL A 292 -11.77 19.86 -0.64
CA VAL A 292 -12.11 21.29 -0.69
C VAL A 292 -13.62 21.43 -0.55
N VAL A 293 -14.07 22.27 0.37
CA VAL A 293 -15.49 22.52 0.66
C VAL A 293 -15.81 23.98 0.38
N ASP A 294 -16.80 24.21 -0.47
CA ASP A 294 -17.33 25.51 -0.87
C ASP A 294 -16.30 26.51 -1.43
N ARG A 295 -15.09 26.04 -1.78
CA ARG A 295 -13.89 26.88 -2.04
C ARG A 295 -13.58 27.85 -0.89
N LYS A 296 -13.89 27.43 0.35
CA LYS A 296 -13.66 28.21 1.57
C LYS A 296 -12.72 27.48 2.52
N TYR A 297 -12.88 26.17 2.62
CA TYR A 297 -12.09 25.31 3.49
C TYR A 297 -11.41 24.24 2.64
N ALA A 298 -10.20 23.85 3.04
CA ALA A 298 -9.58 22.65 2.54
C ALA A 298 -9.01 21.82 3.68
N VAL A 299 -8.88 20.52 3.48
CA VAL A 299 -8.11 19.62 4.34
C VAL A 299 -7.11 18.86 3.51
N LEU A 300 -5.90 18.68 4.04
CA LEU A 300 -4.81 17.93 3.41
C LEU A 300 -4.38 16.82 4.38
N GLN A 301 -4.56 15.56 3.96
CA GLN A 301 -4.33 14.40 4.84
C GLN A 301 -3.34 13.39 4.25
N SER A 302 -2.79 12.54 5.12
CA SER A 302 -1.88 11.46 4.73
C SER A 302 -2.57 10.11 4.44
N ASN A 303 -3.83 9.93 4.88
CA ASN A 303 -4.56 8.67 4.82
C ASN A 303 -5.40 8.49 3.55
N ASN A 304 -5.60 7.22 3.19
CA ASN A 304 -6.63 6.78 2.24
C ASN A 304 -8.00 6.63 2.93
N ILE A 305 -9.06 6.42 2.15
CA ILE A 305 -10.39 6.09 2.67
C ILE A 305 -10.53 4.57 2.68
N GLN A 306 -10.01 3.95 3.73
CA GLN A 306 -9.98 2.50 3.96
C GLN A 306 -9.76 2.19 5.43
N ASP A 307 -10.08 0.97 5.86
CA ASP A 307 -9.80 0.54 7.23
C ASP A 307 -8.35 0.10 7.41
N ASN A 308 -7.62 0.89 8.19
CA ASN A 308 -6.38 0.53 8.84
C ASN A 308 -6.29 1.32 10.16
N ASP A 309 -5.55 0.78 11.13
CA ASP A 309 -5.35 1.43 12.43
C ASP A 309 -4.05 2.28 12.45
N ASN A 310 -3.63 2.81 11.30
CA ASN A 310 -2.41 3.60 11.24
C ASN A 310 -2.58 4.96 11.91
N MET A 311 -1.48 5.46 12.49
CA MET A 311 -1.36 6.85 12.87
C MET A 311 -1.13 7.71 11.62
N GLU A 312 -1.96 8.73 11.44
CA GLU A 312 -2.05 9.58 10.26
C GLU A 312 -2.07 11.06 10.68
N MET A 313 -1.92 11.98 9.71
CA MET A 313 -1.95 13.42 9.94
C MET A 313 -2.86 14.12 8.93
N MET A 314 -3.62 15.11 9.39
CA MET A 314 -4.43 16.00 8.57
C MET A 314 -4.30 17.44 9.04
N THR A 315 -4.26 18.39 8.11
CA THR A 315 -4.34 19.84 8.42
C THR A 315 -5.52 20.48 7.71
N GLN A 316 -6.31 21.28 8.43
CA GLN A 316 -7.31 22.16 7.83
C GLN A 316 -6.62 23.46 7.40
N LEU A 317 -6.91 23.93 6.19
CA LEU A 317 -6.35 25.11 5.55
C LEU A 317 -7.46 26.09 5.15
N GLU A 318 -7.26 27.37 5.44
CA GLU A 318 -8.19 28.44 5.07
C GLU A 318 -7.48 29.68 4.52
N GLY A 319 -8.23 30.53 3.81
CA GLY A 319 -7.71 31.73 3.17
C GLY A 319 -7.26 31.49 1.73
N SER A 320 -6.42 32.38 1.19
CA SER A 320 -6.03 32.38 -0.22
C SER A 320 -5.36 31.09 -0.71
N ILE A 321 -4.76 30.30 0.18
CA ILE A 321 -4.20 28.98 -0.15
C ILE A 321 -5.26 28.02 -0.69
N VAL A 322 -6.53 28.16 -0.28
CA VAL A 322 -7.63 27.32 -0.78
C VAL A 322 -7.85 27.54 -2.28
N ASP A 323 -7.57 28.74 -2.82
CA ASP A 323 -7.59 28.97 -4.26
C ASP A 323 -6.54 28.11 -4.99
N SER A 324 -5.38 27.86 -4.38
CA SER A 324 -4.32 26.99 -4.92
C SER A 324 -4.72 25.52 -4.91
N LEU A 325 -5.30 25.02 -3.81
CA LEU A 325 -5.81 23.63 -3.74
C LEU A 325 -6.98 23.41 -4.69
N TYR A 326 -7.84 24.42 -4.84
CA TYR A 326 -8.97 24.38 -5.78
C TYR A 326 -8.48 24.39 -7.24
N ASP A 327 -7.45 25.16 -7.59
CA ASP A 327 -6.82 25.13 -8.91
C ASP A 327 -6.20 23.76 -9.21
N MET A 328 -5.51 23.16 -8.23
CA MET A 328 -5.00 21.79 -8.31
C MET A 328 -6.11 20.75 -8.50
N ALA A 329 -7.25 20.90 -7.82
CA ALA A 329 -8.43 20.05 -8.02
C ALA A 329 -8.96 20.10 -9.45
N LEU A 330 -9.02 21.28 -10.04
CA LEU A 330 -9.45 21.45 -11.43
C LEU A 330 -8.44 20.84 -12.40
N ILE A 331 -7.14 21.09 -12.20
CA ILE A 331 -6.06 20.55 -13.04
C ILE A 331 -6.06 19.02 -13.00
N SER A 332 -6.19 18.43 -11.81
CA SER A 332 -6.28 16.97 -11.62
C SER A 332 -7.57 16.38 -12.17
N TRP A 333 -8.68 17.13 -12.15
CA TRP A 333 -9.94 16.67 -12.74
C TRP A 333 -9.86 16.62 -14.27
N HIS A 334 -9.18 17.60 -14.89
CA HIS A 334 -8.87 17.68 -16.32
C HIS A 334 -10.07 17.84 -17.28
N LYS A 335 -11.20 17.16 -17.07
CA LYS A 335 -12.38 17.12 -17.96
C LYS A 335 -13.41 18.19 -17.64
N ALA A 336 -14.35 18.42 -18.55
CA ALA A 336 -15.52 19.26 -18.27
C ALA A 336 -16.22 18.82 -16.98
N LEU A 337 -16.64 19.81 -16.18
CA LEU A 337 -17.36 19.60 -14.92
C LEU A 337 -18.85 19.58 -15.21
N GLU A 338 -19.52 18.47 -14.91
CA GLU A 338 -20.95 18.30 -15.19
C GLU A 338 -21.70 17.88 -13.90
N PRO A 339 -22.48 18.77 -13.26
CA PRO A 339 -22.52 20.23 -13.48
C PRO A 339 -21.19 20.91 -13.06
N PRO A 340 -20.97 22.17 -13.48
CA PRO A 340 -19.86 22.99 -13.00
C PRO A 340 -19.92 23.18 -11.48
N LEU A 341 -18.75 23.41 -10.87
CA LEU A 341 -18.64 23.75 -9.46
C LEU A 341 -19.22 25.16 -9.19
N PRO A 342 -20.27 25.31 -8.36
CA PRO A 342 -20.92 26.59 -8.08
C PRO A 342 -20.01 27.72 -7.58
N SER A 343 -18.90 27.41 -6.90
CA SER A 343 -17.98 28.40 -6.34
C SER A 343 -16.84 28.81 -7.28
N LEU A 344 -16.91 28.48 -8.58
CA LEU A 344 -15.93 28.95 -9.59
C LEU A 344 -15.73 30.49 -9.57
N ASN A 345 -16.80 31.24 -9.32
CA ASN A 345 -16.80 32.72 -9.28
C ASN A 345 -16.65 33.31 -7.86
N SER A 346 -16.31 32.51 -6.86
CA SER A 346 -16.21 32.92 -5.46
C SER A 346 -14.85 32.52 -4.88
N PRO A 347 -13.75 33.21 -5.26
CA PRO A 347 -12.42 32.85 -4.79
C PRO A 347 -12.28 32.99 -3.27
N ALA A 348 -11.50 32.10 -2.67
CA ALA A 348 -11.27 32.05 -1.23
C ALA A 348 -10.61 33.34 -0.72
N SER A 349 -9.72 33.92 -1.54
CA SER A 349 -9.06 35.21 -1.30
C SER A 349 -10.02 36.39 -1.05
N GLN A 350 -11.31 36.28 -1.40
CA GLN A 350 -12.33 37.30 -1.14
C GLN A 350 -13.25 36.98 0.04
N SER A 351 -13.21 35.75 0.56
CA SER A 351 -14.19 35.22 1.51
C SER A 351 -13.76 35.32 2.98
N GLY A 352 -12.51 35.74 3.24
CA GLY A 352 -11.92 35.81 4.58
C GLY A 352 -11.61 34.44 5.18
N VAL A 353 -11.14 34.42 6.43
CA VAL A 353 -10.92 33.21 7.24
C VAL A 353 -12.23 32.88 7.97
N GLY A 354 -12.68 31.63 7.89
CA GLY A 354 -13.93 31.17 8.47
C GLY A 354 -13.79 30.83 9.94
N SER A 355 -13.03 29.79 10.28
CA SER A 355 -13.04 29.21 11.64
C SER A 355 -12.55 30.16 12.73
N PHE A 356 -11.59 31.03 12.42
CA PHE A 356 -11.12 32.05 13.38
C PHE A 356 -12.12 33.18 13.66
N GLY A 357 -13.21 33.27 12.88
CA GLY A 357 -14.32 34.18 13.15
C GLY A 357 -15.29 33.66 14.21
N ASP A 358 -15.28 32.36 14.50
CA ASP A 358 -16.23 31.73 15.41
C ASP A 358 -15.84 31.98 16.87
N THR A 359 -16.79 32.48 17.67
CA THR A 359 -16.53 32.81 19.09
C THR A 359 -16.08 31.59 19.89
N SER A 360 -16.64 30.42 19.59
CA SER A 360 -16.28 29.15 20.22
C SER A 360 -14.82 28.74 19.96
N HIS A 361 -14.24 29.11 18.81
CA HIS A 361 -12.83 28.86 18.52
C HIS A 361 -11.91 29.64 19.47
N HIS A 362 -12.24 30.91 19.74
CA HIS A 362 -11.48 31.75 20.68
C HIS A 362 -11.60 31.24 22.13
N GLU A 363 -12.74 30.67 22.49
CA GLU A 363 -13.01 30.22 23.85
C GLU A 363 -12.23 28.96 24.24
N MET A 364 -11.83 28.12 23.28
CA MET A 364 -10.99 26.94 23.53
C MET A 364 -9.64 27.27 24.21
N PHE A 365 -9.13 28.49 24.01
CA PHE A 365 -7.80 28.91 24.47
C PHE A 365 -7.82 29.77 25.73
N ARG A 366 -9.00 30.13 26.25
CA ARG A 366 -9.11 30.95 27.48
C ARG A 366 -8.97 30.07 28.71
N GLN A 367 -8.26 30.55 29.74
CA GLN A 367 -8.25 29.91 31.06
C GLN A 367 -9.62 30.12 31.75
N GLY A 368 -10.55 29.18 31.56
CA GLY A 368 -11.90 29.18 32.12
C GLY A 368 -12.79 28.12 31.46
N GLU A 369 -13.92 27.77 32.09
CA GLU A 369 -14.89 26.77 31.61
C GLU A 369 -15.27 27.04 30.14
N VAL A 370 -14.99 26.09 29.25
CA VAL A 370 -15.54 26.11 27.89
C VAL A 370 -17.04 25.90 28.03
N GLN A 371 -17.84 26.94 27.79
CA GLN A 371 -19.28 26.79 27.63
C GLN A 371 -19.53 26.05 26.31
N VAL A 372 -19.55 24.73 26.37
CA VAL A 372 -20.03 23.90 25.25
C VAL A 372 -21.49 24.30 25.03
N ASN A 373 -21.78 25.01 23.93
CA ASN A 373 -23.14 25.30 23.50
C ASN A 373 -23.81 24.00 23.00
N ALA A 374 -24.03 23.04 23.89
CA ALA A 374 -24.97 21.97 23.67
C ALA A 374 -26.37 22.53 23.92
N ALA A 375 -27.08 22.89 22.84
CA ALA A 375 -28.44 23.39 22.92
C ALA A 375 -29.34 22.37 23.65
N GLN A 376 -29.88 22.74 24.82
CA GLN A 376 -31.10 22.16 25.37
C GLN A 376 -32.17 23.24 25.46
N SER A 377 -33.32 22.94 24.86
CA SER A 377 -34.56 23.68 25.03
C SER A 377 -35.11 23.49 26.45
N SER A 378 -35.25 24.58 27.19
CA SER A 378 -36.20 24.68 28.30
C SER A 378 -36.58 26.13 28.52
N ASP A 379 -37.59 26.60 27.81
CA ASP A 379 -38.79 27.23 28.38
C ASP A 379 -39.52 28.06 27.32
N SER A 380 -40.69 27.54 26.95
CA SER A 380 -41.72 28.31 26.27
C SER A 380 -42.24 29.40 27.22
N ASN A 381 -41.83 30.65 27.03
CA ASN A 381 -42.70 31.83 27.08
C ASN A 381 -41.92 33.15 26.98
N GLN A 382 -42.43 34.04 26.11
CA GLN A 382 -42.19 35.49 25.98
C GLN A 382 -41.30 35.95 24.82
N LEU A 383 -41.96 36.12 23.68
CA LEU A 383 -41.63 37.10 22.64
C LEU A 383 -42.00 38.50 23.15
N GLU A 384 -41.05 39.44 23.18
CA GLU A 384 -41.31 40.87 22.95
C GLU A 384 -40.15 41.52 22.17
N ALA A 385 -40.53 42.48 21.34
CA ALA A 385 -39.84 42.95 20.15
C ALA A 385 -38.80 44.07 20.38
N ALA A 386 -37.76 44.12 19.53
CA ALA A 386 -37.13 45.36 19.08
C ALA A 386 -36.43 45.20 17.72
N ASP A 387 -36.99 45.90 16.74
CA ASP A 387 -36.56 46.20 15.37
C ASP A 387 -35.36 47.21 15.45
N ILE A 388 -34.31 47.26 14.60
CA ILE A 388 -34.26 47.78 13.21
C ILE A 388 -32.79 47.73 12.71
N ARG A 389 -32.60 47.19 11.49
CA ARG A 389 -31.50 47.38 10.49
C ARG A 389 -30.11 46.75 10.71
N GLY A 390 -29.92 45.63 10.00
CA GLY A 390 -28.63 45.08 9.57
C GLY A 390 -28.59 43.56 9.73
N THR A 391 -29.35 42.81 8.91
CA THR A 391 -29.49 41.35 9.08
C THR A 391 -28.41 40.57 8.31
N PRO A 392 -27.50 39.85 9.00
CA PRO A 392 -26.86 38.66 8.46
C PRO A 392 -27.93 37.55 8.30
N SER A 393 -27.67 36.57 7.45
CA SER A 393 -28.52 35.39 7.24
C SER A 393 -28.61 34.53 8.51
N GLN A 394 -29.35 34.99 9.51
CA GLN A 394 -29.88 34.18 10.61
C GLN A 394 -31.28 33.74 10.21
N ASN A 395 -31.40 32.62 9.50
CA ASN A 395 -32.65 31.87 9.35
C ASN A 395 -32.39 30.39 8.99
N LEU A 396 -31.32 29.81 9.55
CA LEU A 396 -31.27 28.39 9.84
C LEU A 396 -31.25 28.27 11.36
N ILE A 397 -32.36 27.76 11.90
CA ILE A 397 -32.55 27.54 13.33
C ILE A 397 -31.57 26.43 13.76
N PRO A 398 -30.62 26.67 14.67
CA PRO A 398 -29.72 25.65 15.20
C PRO A 398 -30.46 24.72 16.18
N GLY A 399 -30.40 23.41 15.96
CA GLY A 399 -30.73 22.41 16.99
C GLY A 399 -32.21 22.27 17.41
N GLU A 400 -33.17 23.01 16.85
CA GLU A 400 -34.60 22.66 17.01
C GLU A 400 -34.99 21.50 16.08
N ASP A 401 -34.66 20.33 16.60
CA ASP A 401 -35.57 19.21 16.80
C ASP A 401 -35.98 18.32 15.61
N ALA A 402 -36.09 17.04 15.97
CA ALA A 402 -36.41 15.91 15.11
C ALA A 402 -35.43 15.69 13.93
N GLY A 403 -34.33 14.97 14.22
CA GLY A 403 -34.19 13.73 13.43
C GLY A 403 -35.58 13.11 13.40
N LEU A 404 -36.17 12.95 12.21
CA LEU A 404 -37.45 12.29 12.07
C LEU A 404 -37.46 11.12 13.04
N ARG A 405 -38.56 10.96 13.76
CA ARG A 405 -38.88 9.75 14.51
C ARG A 405 -38.92 8.55 13.56
N GLU A 406 -37.77 8.19 13.03
CA GLU A 406 -37.41 6.90 12.47
C GLU A 406 -36.37 6.23 13.39
N GLY A 407 -35.97 6.87 14.50
CA GLY A 407 -35.44 6.13 15.67
C GLY A 407 -36.50 5.25 16.33
N GLU A 408 -37.80 5.59 16.20
CA GLU A 408 -38.92 4.74 16.65
C GLU A 408 -39.40 3.76 15.57
N GLN A 409 -39.03 3.92 14.29
CA GLN A 409 -39.34 2.94 13.22
C GLN A 409 -38.16 2.04 12.83
N LEU A 410 -36.91 2.42 13.13
CA LEU A 410 -35.77 1.49 13.15
C LEU A 410 -35.63 0.76 14.50
N GLY A 411 -36.29 1.26 15.55
CA GLY A 411 -36.43 0.59 16.85
C GLY A 411 -37.44 -0.56 16.89
N GLU A 412 -38.28 -0.74 15.85
CA GLU A 412 -39.17 -1.91 15.73
C GLU A 412 -38.64 -2.98 14.75
N LEU A 413 -37.46 -2.76 14.15
CA LEU A 413 -36.69 -3.80 13.44
C LEU A 413 -35.54 -4.38 14.27
N SER A 414 -35.37 -3.97 15.54
CA SER A 414 -34.33 -4.50 16.45
C SER A 414 -34.80 -5.62 17.38
N ASN A 415 -35.91 -6.29 17.06
CA ASN A 415 -36.18 -7.63 17.58
C ASN A 415 -35.57 -8.74 16.71
N ASP A 416 -34.80 -8.39 15.68
CA ASP A 416 -33.95 -9.38 15.03
C ASP A 416 -32.67 -9.55 15.85
N SER A 417 -32.44 -10.79 16.30
CA SER A 417 -31.30 -11.25 17.09
C SER A 417 -29.96 -11.22 16.32
N THR A 418 -29.81 -10.28 15.38
CA THR A 418 -28.73 -10.19 14.40
C THR A 418 -27.92 -8.89 14.49
N TYR A 419 -28.27 -7.97 15.41
CA TYR A 419 -27.44 -6.80 15.74
C TYR A 419 -26.08 -7.24 16.31
N LYS A 420 -25.00 -6.99 15.56
CA LYS A 420 -23.62 -7.06 16.04
C LYS A 420 -23.10 -5.63 16.23
N PRO A 421 -22.82 -5.18 17.47
CA PRO A 421 -22.11 -3.92 17.72
C PRO A 421 -20.78 -3.86 16.96
N SER A 422 -20.18 -2.68 16.80
CA SER A 422 -18.81 -2.61 16.30
C SER A 422 -17.89 -3.49 17.17
N PRO A 423 -16.89 -4.16 16.59
CA PRO A 423 -15.93 -4.97 17.33
C PRO A 423 -15.37 -4.23 18.58
N ALA A 424 -15.08 -2.94 18.47
CA ALA A 424 -14.64 -2.08 19.58
C ALA A 424 -15.64 -2.01 20.76
N ARG A 425 -16.95 -1.93 20.48
CA ARG A 425 -17.99 -1.89 21.54
C ARG A 425 -18.28 -3.28 22.12
N ASN A 426 -18.16 -4.34 21.31
CA ASN A 426 -18.23 -5.73 21.78
C ASN A 426 -17.09 -6.10 22.72
N VAL A 427 -15.89 -5.55 22.48
CA VAL A 427 -14.75 -5.69 23.39
C VAL A 427 -14.95 -4.83 24.64
N MET A 428 -15.57 -3.65 24.58
CA MET A 428 -15.92 -2.88 25.79
C MET A 428 -16.87 -3.66 26.73
N GLU A 429 -17.87 -4.38 26.22
CA GLU A 429 -18.72 -5.26 27.04
C GLU A 429 -17.97 -6.49 27.59
N ARG A 430 -16.91 -6.96 26.91
CA ARG A 430 -16.05 -8.05 27.39
C ARG A 430 -14.97 -7.58 28.38
N ALA A 431 -14.43 -6.37 28.21
CA ALA A 431 -13.47 -5.72 29.11
C ALA A 431 -14.12 -5.35 30.44
N ILE A 432 -15.41 -4.95 30.44
CA ILE A 432 -16.24 -4.82 31.64
C ILE A 432 -16.31 -6.14 32.44
N ASN A 433 -16.11 -7.29 31.80
CA ASN A 433 -16.13 -8.63 32.41
C ASN A 433 -14.75 -9.24 32.65
N ALA A 434 -13.66 -8.56 32.27
CA ALA A 434 -12.31 -8.96 32.68
C ALA A 434 -12.11 -8.62 34.17
N PRO A 435 -11.43 -9.47 34.96
CA PRO A 435 -11.25 -9.22 36.39
C PRO A 435 -10.60 -7.85 36.61
N HIS A 436 -11.35 -6.95 37.24
CA HIS A 436 -10.89 -5.61 37.61
C HIS A 436 -9.53 -5.71 38.31
N LEU A 437 -8.48 -5.16 37.69
CA LEU A 437 -7.34 -4.71 38.48
C LEU A 437 -7.86 -3.58 39.37
N PRO A 438 -7.59 -3.60 40.68
CA PRO A 438 -8.08 -2.57 41.58
C PRO A 438 -7.57 -1.20 41.13
N PRO A 439 -8.34 -0.12 41.36
CA PRO A 439 -7.83 1.24 41.22
C PRO A 439 -6.51 1.35 41.98
N LEU A 440 -5.47 1.89 41.36
CA LEU A 440 -4.24 2.23 42.05
C LEU A 440 -4.54 3.40 43.00
N ASP A 441 -4.98 3.09 44.21
CA ASP A 441 -5.13 4.06 45.28
C ASP A 441 -3.77 4.69 45.60
N ASN A 442 -3.73 6.02 45.51
CA ASN A 442 -2.77 6.93 46.13
C ASN A 442 -1.28 6.52 46.06
N ILE A 443 -0.65 6.75 44.90
CA ILE A 443 0.77 7.12 44.92
C ILE A 443 0.84 8.62 45.24
N ASP A 444 1.32 8.92 46.45
CA ASP A 444 1.51 10.26 47.00
C ASP A 444 2.02 11.28 45.97
N ALA A 445 1.18 12.25 45.64
CA ALA A 445 1.47 13.39 44.76
C ALA A 445 2.47 14.42 45.35
N GLN A 446 3.35 13.99 46.27
CA GLN A 446 4.36 14.86 46.91
C GLN A 446 5.80 14.40 46.71
N ASN A 447 6.05 13.41 45.84
CA ASN A 447 7.41 12.98 45.54
C ASN A 447 7.63 12.69 44.05
N PRO A 448 8.10 13.66 43.23
CA PRO A 448 8.26 13.50 41.78
C PRO A 448 9.40 12.53 41.36
N SER A 449 9.90 11.72 42.29
CA SER A 449 11.11 10.90 42.13
C SER A 449 10.88 9.39 42.22
N LEU A 450 9.62 8.93 42.32
CA LEU A 450 9.27 7.51 42.34
C LEU A 450 8.27 7.21 41.22
N GLY A 451 8.76 6.59 40.15
CA GLY A 451 7.92 6.15 39.04
C GLY A 451 8.62 5.83 37.72
N LEU A 452 9.94 5.97 37.63
CA LEU A 452 10.73 5.37 36.55
C LEU A 452 11.78 4.42 37.14
N ASN A 453 11.71 3.12 36.82
CA ASN A 453 12.67 2.11 37.28
C ASN A 453 14.04 2.26 36.57
N ASP A 454 15.11 1.61 37.05
CA ASP A 454 16.48 1.76 36.52
C ASP A 454 16.59 1.46 35.00
N GLY A 455 15.65 0.73 34.42
CA GLY A 455 15.51 0.54 32.96
C GLY A 455 14.96 1.77 32.24
N GLN A 456 14.07 2.55 32.87
CA GLN A 456 13.53 3.82 32.38
C GLN A 456 14.50 5.00 32.48
N GLN A 457 15.57 4.90 33.27
CA GLN A 457 16.68 5.86 33.19
C GLN A 457 17.61 5.61 32.00
N LYS A 458 17.59 4.41 31.39
CA LYS A 458 18.23 4.13 30.09
C LYS A 458 17.38 4.58 28.89
N LEU A 459 16.13 4.99 29.11
CA LEU A 459 15.12 5.28 28.08
C LEU A 459 15.14 6.72 27.54
N GLY A 460 16.11 7.53 27.96
CA GLY A 460 16.49 8.79 27.31
C GLY A 460 17.68 8.59 26.36
N LYS A 461 17.59 7.66 25.40
CA LYS A 461 18.70 7.38 24.46
C LYS A 461 19.05 8.60 23.58
N ASP A 462 18.16 9.60 23.52
CA ASP A 462 18.35 10.79 22.69
C ASP A 462 18.03 12.11 23.39
N PRO A 463 19.02 12.80 23.99
CA PRO A 463 18.78 14.10 24.60
C PRO A 463 18.40 15.18 23.57
N VAL A 464 18.85 15.07 22.31
CA VAL A 464 18.57 16.05 21.26
C VAL A 464 17.13 15.94 20.81
N THR A 465 16.68 14.71 20.47
CA THR A 465 15.29 14.46 20.08
C THR A 465 14.32 14.81 21.21
N ASN A 466 14.65 14.48 22.47
CA ASN A 466 13.81 14.86 23.60
C ASN A 466 13.75 16.38 23.84
N ALA A 467 14.87 17.09 23.65
CA ALA A 467 14.88 18.55 23.75
C ALA A 467 14.07 19.19 22.63
N PHE A 468 14.17 18.67 21.40
CA PHE A 468 13.36 19.09 20.25
C PHE A 468 11.87 18.91 20.53
N LEU A 469 11.44 17.71 20.93
CA LEU A 469 10.03 17.41 21.23
C LEU A 469 9.47 18.27 22.38
N ARG A 470 10.27 18.52 23.43
CA ARG A 470 9.87 19.37 24.57
C ARG A 470 9.90 20.87 24.28
N ALA A 471 10.53 21.28 23.18
CA ALA A 471 10.49 22.66 22.72
C ALA A 471 9.17 23.00 22.00
N GLY A 472 8.36 21.99 21.66
CA GLY A 472 7.01 22.17 21.17
C GLY A 472 6.11 22.90 22.16
N SER A 473 5.09 23.57 21.64
CA SER A 473 4.10 24.33 22.41
C SER A 473 2.72 23.69 22.29
N SER A 474 1.96 23.65 23.38
CA SER A 474 0.52 23.35 23.32
C SER A 474 -0.25 24.65 23.39
N SER A 475 -1.11 24.90 22.39
CA SER A 475 -2.10 25.99 22.47
C SER A 475 -3.24 25.67 23.44
N LEU A 476 -3.64 24.39 23.56
CA LEU A 476 -4.71 24.01 24.49
C LEU A 476 -4.26 24.07 25.96
N PRO A 477 -5.07 24.64 26.87
CA PRO A 477 -4.81 24.62 28.30
C PRO A 477 -4.75 23.19 28.86
N SER A 478 -3.78 22.91 29.75
CA SER A 478 -3.64 21.58 30.37
C SER A 478 -4.88 21.12 31.14
N SER A 479 -5.68 22.05 31.67
CA SER A 479 -6.96 21.73 32.33
C SER A 479 -7.98 21.13 31.38
N PHE A 480 -7.99 21.55 30.11
CA PHE A 480 -8.90 21.04 29.08
C PHE A 480 -8.53 19.60 28.67
N ILE A 481 -7.23 19.28 28.67
CA ILE A 481 -6.70 17.96 28.33
C ILE A 481 -6.84 16.97 29.49
N GLY A 482 -6.53 17.43 30.71
CA GLY A 482 -6.40 16.58 31.89
C GLY A 482 -7.72 16.13 32.51
N ASP A 483 -8.75 16.99 32.47
CA ASP A 483 -10.07 16.74 33.05
C ASP A 483 -11.19 17.41 32.23
N PRO A 484 -11.59 16.84 31.08
CA PRO A 484 -12.67 17.41 30.27
C PRO A 484 -14.06 17.28 30.92
N LEU A 485 -14.18 16.62 32.08
CA LEU A 485 -15.44 16.38 32.79
C LEU A 485 -15.90 17.63 33.57
N GLN A 486 -16.27 18.69 32.84
CA GLN A 486 -17.07 19.78 33.42
C GLN A 486 -18.40 20.03 32.69
N SER A 487 -18.78 19.20 31.70
CA SER A 487 -20.12 19.23 31.14
C SER A 487 -20.60 17.85 30.64
N LYS A 488 -21.90 17.78 30.31
CA LYS A 488 -22.68 16.59 29.93
C LYS A 488 -21.94 15.68 28.94
N LEU A 489 -21.82 14.38 29.24
CA LEU A 489 -21.16 13.37 28.38
C LEU A 489 -21.62 13.49 26.92
N LEU A 490 -20.70 13.85 26.01
CA LEU A 490 -20.91 13.80 24.58
C LEU A 490 -20.73 12.34 24.10
N PRO A 491 -21.66 11.77 23.32
CA PRO A 491 -21.49 10.45 22.74
C PRO A 491 -20.38 10.46 21.67
N GLU A 492 -19.65 9.36 21.51
CA GLU A 492 -18.70 9.20 20.42
C GLU A 492 -19.42 9.20 19.06
N HIS A 493 -18.87 9.89 18.05
CA HIS A 493 -19.37 9.81 16.68
C HIS A 493 -18.97 8.45 16.09
N LEU A 494 -19.95 7.55 15.94
CA LEU A 494 -19.77 6.22 15.35
C LEU A 494 -20.50 6.12 14.01
N THR A 495 -20.11 5.18 13.15
CA THR A 495 -20.82 4.92 11.89
C THR A 495 -22.26 4.42 12.10
N THR A 496 -22.53 3.76 13.22
CA THR A 496 -23.88 3.28 13.60
C THR A 496 -24.69 4.29 14.40
N ASP A 497 -24.05 5.35 14.90
CA ASP A 497 -24.65 6.40 15.73
C ASP A 497 -23.91 7.73 15.43
N PRO A 498 -24.17 8.34 14.26
CA PRO A 498 -23.41 9.50 13.80
C PRO A 498 -23.81 10.78 14.53
N HIS A 499 -22.82 11.58 14.93
CA HIS A 499 -23.02 12.85 15.64
C HIS A 499 -22.23 13.97 14.94
N TYR A 500 -22.94 14.89 14.27
CA TYR A 500 -22.29 15.98 13.53
C TYR A 500 -22.22 17.26 14.36
N ASP A 501 -21.01 17.68 14.69
CA ASP A 501 -20.74 18.92 15.40
C ASP A 501 -20.92 20.13 14.48
N ILE A 502 -21.18 21.31 15.06
CA ILE A 502 -21.41 22.55 14.29
C ILE A 502 -20.13 23.38 14.09
N ASP A 503 -19.11 23.17 14.92
CA ASP A 503 -17.82 23.87 14.88
C ASP A 503 -16.66 22.98 15.36
N ILE A 504 -15.43 23.47 15.21
CA ILE A 504 -14.20 22.75 15.62
C ILE A 504 -14.17 22.51 17.14
N ALA A 505 -14.71 23.43 17.94
CA ALA A 505 -14.70 23.33 19.40
C ALA A 505 -15.50 22.13 19.91
N GLY A 506 -16.68 21.87 19.33
CA GLY A 506 -17.47 20.68 19.63
C GLY A 506 -16.74 19.38 19.25
N GLU A 507 -16.06 19.37 18.10
CA GLU A 507 -15.28 18.22 17.63
C GLU A 507 -14.11 17.90 18.58
N VAL A 508 -13.34 18.92 18.95
CA VAL A 508 -12.22 18.82 19.90
C VAL A 508 -12.72 18.29 21.25
N ALA A 509 -13.82 18.82 21.77
CA ALA A 509 -14.39 18.37 23.04
C ALA A 509 -14.82 16.89 22.99
N ARG A 510 -15.54 16.48 21.93
CA ARG A 510 -16.04 15.11 21.76
C ARG A 510 -14.91 14.10 21.66
N VAL A 511 -13.88 14.38 20.87
CA VAL A 511 -12.75 13.47 20.70
C VAL A 511 -11.85 13.46 21.94
N GLN A 512 -11.61 14.62 22.57
CA GLN A 512 -10.83 14.64 23.81
C GLN A 512 -11.52 13.83 24.92
N GLN A 513 -12.86 13.83 24.96
CA GLN A 513 -13.63 13.00 25.87
C GLN A 513 -13.49 11.50 25.58
N SER A 514 -13.38 11.06 24.31
CA SER A 514 -13.26 9.63 23.95
C SER A 514 -11.92 9.02 24.36
N VAL A 515 -10.87 9.83 24.46
CA VAL A 515 -9.52 9.41 24.87
C VAL A 515 -9.21 9.69 26.35
N SER A 516 -10.18 10.26 27.08
CA SER A 516 -10.06 10.60 28.49
C SER A 516 -10.58 9.48 29.40
N PRO A 517 -10.09 9.39 30.65
CA PRO A 517 -10.60 8.41 31.61
C PRO A 517 -12.09 8.63 31.91
N ASN A 518 -12.80 7.55 32.19
CA ASN A 518 -14.21 7.57 32.59
C ASN A 518 -14.51 6.47 33.63
N ASP A 519 -15.77 6.35 34.07
CA ASP A 519 -16.19 5.37 35.08
C ASP A 519 -15.82 3.90 34.77
N LYS A 520 -15.51 3.59 33.50
CA LYS A 520 -15.21 2.23 33.02
C LYS A 520 -13.77 2.03 32.58
N LEU A 521 -13.09 3.08 32.12
CA LEU A 521 -11.78 2.97 31.49
C LEU A 521 -10.79 3.94 32.13
N THR A 522 -9.60 3.43 32.42
CA THR A 522 -8.43 4.26 32.66
C THR A 522 -8.05 5.04 31.39
N ARG A 523 -7.20 6.06 31.54
CA ARG A 523 -6.72 6.87 30.41
C ARG A 523 -5.98 6.03 29.37
N LEU A 524 -5.14 5.09 29.82
CA LEU A 524 -4.41 4.18 28.95
C LEU A 524 -5.37 3.28 28.17
N GLU A 525 -6.38 2.70 28.84
CA GLU A 525 -7.36 1.83 28.20
C GLU A 525 -8.21 2.59 27.17
N ALA A 526 -8.63 3.83 27.48
CA ALA A 526 -9.33 4.69 26.53
C ALA A 526 -8.47 4.99 25.29
N THR A 527 -7.20 5.34 25.51
CA THR A 527 -6.24 5.59 24.42
C THR A 527 -5.99 4.34 23.57
N ALA A 528 -5.75 3.19 24.20
CA ALA A 528 -5.50 1.93 23.50
C ALA A 528 -6.73 1.48 22.70
N ALA A 529 -7.94 1.63 23.23
CA ALA A 529 -9.17 1.35 22.51
C ALA A 529 -9.35 2.29 21.31
N HIS A 530 -9.06 3.58 21.48
CA HIS A 530 -9.16 4.58 20.42
C HIS A 530 -8.19 4.29 19.27
N LEU A 531 -6.96 3.89 19.58
CA LEU A 531 -5.93 3.59 18.58
C LEU A 531 -6.16 2.27 17.82
N ASN A 532 -7.01 1.38 18.33
CA ASN A 532 -7.26 0.03 17.78
C ASN A 532 -8.72 -0.13 17.31
N HIS A 533 -9.33 0.95 16.84
CA HIS A 533 -10.77 1.04 16.61
C HIS A 533 -11.31 0.09 15.52
N THR A 534 -10.52 -0.23 14.48
CA THR A 534 -11.02 -0.94 13.29
C THR A 534 -10.58 -2.41 13.24
N LYS A 535 -9.29 -2.69 13.08
CA LYS A 535 -8.77 -4.04 12.78
C LYS A 535 -8.15 -4.74 13.98
N ASN A 536 -7.55 -4.00 14.90
CA ASN A 536 -6.65 -4.54 15.94
C ASN A 536 -7.20 -4.43 17.36
N VAL A 537 -8.50 -4.61 17.52
CA VAL A 537 -9.25 -4.32 18.76
C VAL A 537 -8.67 -4.95 20.02
N ASP A 538 -7.99 -6.10 19.91
CA ASP A 538 -7.38 -6.83 21.01
C ASP A 538 -5.85 -6.60 21.15
N PHE A 539 -5.27 -5.60 20.49
CA PHE A 539 -3.84 -5.33 20.56
C PHE A 539 -3.46 -4.64 21.88
N PRO A 540 -2.72 -5.31 22.79
CA PRO A 540 -2.52 -4.81 24.16
C PRO A 540 -1.49 -3.69 24.22
N SER A 541 -1.64 -2.82 25.22
CA SER A 541 -0.61 -1.86 25.59
C SER A 541 0.59 -2.54 26.26
N SER A 542 1.78 -2.00 26.05
CA SER A 542 3.01 -2.44 26.73
C SER A 542 3.55 -1.42 27.74
N ILE A 543 2.87 -0.29 27.95
CA ILE A 543 3.18 0.68 29.01
C ILE A 543 2.28 0.46 30.23
N PRO A 544 2.72 0.83 31.44
CA PRO A 544 1.89 0.71 32.65
C PRO A 544 0.87 1.85 32.79
N ASP A 545 1.21 3.07 32.33
CA ASP A 545 0.33 4.25 32.36
C ASP A 545 0.88 5.35 31.41
N ILE A 546 0.05 6.35 31.10
CA ILE A 546 0.42 7.56 30.35
C ILE A 546 0.89 8.64 31.34
N PRO A 547 2.15 9.11 31.27
CA PRO A 547 2.64 10.17 32.14
C PRO A 547 1.80 11.45 32.05
N ALA A 548 1.65 12.15 33.17
CA ALA A 548 0.98 13.46 33.19
C ALA A 548 1.69 14.46 32.27
N GLY A 549 0.92 15.16 31.44
CA GLY A 549 1.43 16.08 30.42
C GLY A 549 1.83 15.43 29.09
N ASP A 550 1.76 14.10 28.97
CA ASP A 550 1.91 13.31 27.74
C ASP A 550 0.58 12.66 27.32
N GLU A 551 -0.56 13.22 27.74
CA GLU A 551 -1.88 12.72 27.37
C GLU A 551 -2.07 12.67 25.85
N PHE A 552 -2.61 11.56 25.37
CA PHE A 552 -2.96 11.43 23.95
C PHE A 552 -3.99 12.51 23.58
N THR A 553 -3.57 13.44 22.72
CA THR A 553 -4.33 14.64 22.35
C THR A 553 -4.40 14.72 20.83
N PRO A 554 -5.31 13.94 20.18
CA PRO A 554 -5.29 13.73 18.74
C PRO A 554 -5.71 14.95 17.93
N TYR A 555 -6.59 15.80 18.48
CA TYR A 555 -7.04 17.05 17.86
C TYR A 555 -6.22 18.20 18.43
N ILE A 556 -5.49 18.89 17.56
CA ILE A 556 -4.57 19.97 17.89
C ILE A 556 -5.12 21.27 17.26
N PRO A 557 -6.05 21.97 17.93
CA PRO A 557 -6.51 23.26 17.47
C PRO A 557 -5.39 24.30 17.66
N HIS A 558 -5.29 25.24 16.72
CA HIS A 558 -4.31 26.33 16.77
C HIS A 558 -4.98 27.63 17.21
N GLU A 559 -4.27 28.41 18.02
CA GLU A 559 -4.70 29.75 18.41
C GLU A 559 -4.91 30.63 17.17
N VAL A 560 -5.72 31.67 17.32
CA VAL A 560 -5.98 32.60 16.22
C VAL A 560 -4.71 33.35 15.88
N HIS A 561 -4.25 33.15 14.65
CA HIS A 561 -3.03 33.76 14.12
C HIS A 561 -3.28 34.42 12.76
N GLU A 562 -2.43 35.38 12.39
CA GLU A 562 -2.49 36.03 11.08
C GLU A 562 -2.18 35.03 9.95
N PRO A 563 -2.70 35.26 8.72
CA PRO A 563 -2.30 34.47 7.57
C PRO A 563 -0.79 34.54 7.33
N PHE A 564 -0.17 33.39 7.10
CA PHE A 564 1.27 33.26 6.87
C PHE A 564 1.58 32.69 5.49
N PRO A 565 2.84 32.79 5.01
CA PRO A 565 3.26 32.25 3.71
C PRO A 565 3.06 30.74 3.60
N ILE A 566 2.42 30.29 2.52
CA ILE A 566 2.24 28.88 2.17
C ILE A 566 2.50 28.70 0.68
N ALA A 567 3.25 27.67 0.30
CA ALA A 567 3.50 27.31 -1.10
C ALA A 567 3.08 25.86 -1.39
N MET A 568 2.45 25.64 -2.54
CA MET A 568 2.18 24.30 -3.06
C MET A 568 3.49 23.70 -3.60
N VAL A 569 3.92 22.57 -3.04
CA VAL A 569 5.15 21.87 -3.44
C VAL A 569 4.81 20.45 -3.88
N ASN A 570 4.15 20.38 -5.04
CA ASN A 570 3.57 19.17 -5.60
C ASN A 570 4.49 18.54 -6.65
N ARG A 571 4.01 17.43 -7.23
CA ARG A 571 4.55 16.88 -8.47
C ARG A 571 3.48 16.18 -9.31
N PRO A 572 3.61 16.13 -10.64
CA PRO A 572 2.73 15.37 -11.52
C PRO A 572 3.02 13.86 -11.44
N PRO A 573 2.08 13.01 -11.92
CA PRO A 573 2.36 11.60 -12.07
C PRO A 573 3.24 11.35 -13.30
N TYR A 574 4.17 10.43 -13.14
CA TYR A 574 5.15 10.04 -14.15
C TYR A 574 5.12 8.54 -14.40
N GLY A 575 4.42 8.15 -15.46
CA GLY A 575 4.19 6.74 -15.80
C GLY A 575 5.37 5.99 -16.41
N THR A 576 6.48 6.66 -16.76
CA THR A 576 7.62 5.97 -17.40
C THR A 576 8.43 5.21 -16.35
N PRO A 577 8.79 3.93 -16.56
CA PRO A 577 9.52 3.12 -15.59
C PRO A 577 11.03 3.44 -15.55
N ASN A 578 11.36 4.64 -15.08
CA ASN A 578 12.73 5.10 -14.83
C ASN A 578 12.75 6.14 -13.70
N ASN A 579 13.93 6.38 -13.12
CA ASN A 579 14.09 7.33 -12.01
C ASN A 579 14.53 8.73 -12.49
N ASN A 580 14.09 9.16 -13.69
CA ASN A 580 14.55 10.44 -14.27
C ASN A 580 13.70 11.64 -13.84
N ASP A 581 12.44 11.44 -13.43
CA ASP A 581 11.54 12.51 -13.01
C ASP A 581 11.80 12.92 -11.56
N VAL A 582 12.96 13.53 -11.32
CA VAL A 582 13.38 13.97 -9.97
C VAL A 582 13.28 15.47 -9.76
N TYR A 583 13.31 16.26 -10.84
CA TYR A 583 13.37 17.71 -10.76
C TYR A 583 11.95 18.29 -10.73
N THR A 584 11.33 18.20 -9.56
CA THR A 584 9.95 18.63 -9.30
C THR A 584 9.91 19.56 -8.09
N PRO A 585 8.90 20.46 -7.98
CA PRO A 585 8.80 21.37 -6.84
C PRO A 585 8.74 20.66 -5.49
N GLN A 586 8.06 19.51 -5.41
CA GLN A 586 8.09 18.63 -4.24
C GLN A 586 9.54 18.30 -3.86
N ASN A 587 10.25 17.61 -4.74
CA ASN A 587 11.57 17.05 -4.43
C ASN A 587 12.56 18.17 -4.10
N GLU A 588 12.56 19.28 -4.85
CA GLU A 588 13.43 20.42 -4.56
C GLU A 588 13.09 21.07 -3.22
N ALA A 589 11.82 21.13 -2.78
CA ALA A 589 11.49 21.66 -1.47
C ALA A 589 12.08 20.82 -0.32
N TRP A 590 11.97 19.49 -0.37
CA TRP A 590 12.57 18.60 0.64
C TRP A 590 14.10 18.68 0.63
N LEU A 591 14.73 18.66 -0.57
CA LEU A 591 16.18 18.75 -0.72
C LEU A 591 16.71 20.11 -0.25
N ALA A 592 16.05 21.21 -0.62
CA ALA A 592 16.45 22.55 -0.22
C ALA A 592 16.21 22.80 1.27
N GLY A 593 15.19 22.20 1.87
CA GLY A 593 14.99 22.18 3.32
C GLY A 593 16.22 21.65 4.06
N LEU A 594 16.68 20.45 3.68
CA LEU A 594 17.92 19.87 4.22
C LEU A 594 19.15 20.71 3.88
N ARG A 595 19.23 21.28 2.67
CA ARG A 595 20.39 22.08 2.21
C ARG A 595 20.57 23.39 2.98
N TYR A 596 19.47 24.07 3.29
CA TYR A 596 19.48 25.41 3.89
C TYR A 596 19.23 25.45 5.39
N ALA A 597 18.81 24.34 5.99
CA ALA A 597 18.69 24.19 7.44
C ALA A 597 19.98 24.59 8.17
N LYS A 598 19.81 25.26 9.30
CA LYS A 598 20.92 25.76 10.14
C LYS A 598 20.98 25.09 11.50
N LYS A 599 19.86 24.57 11.99
CA LYS A 599 19.70 24.01 13.34
C LYS A 599 19.29 22.55 13.27
N ASN A 600 18.11 22.25 12.74
CA ASN A 600 17.59 20.90 12.71
C ASN A 600 16.60 20.66 11.56
N VAL A 601 16.44 19.39 11.21
CA VAL A 601 15.41 18.91 10.30
C VAL A 601 14.76 17.67 10.91
N PHE A 602 13.48 17.74 11.20
CA PHE A 602 12.65 16.59 11.57
C PHE A 602 12.03 15.99 10.30
N ILE A 603 11.98 14.66 10.20
CA ILE A 603 11.36 13.90 9.11
C ILE A 603 10.53 12.77 9.71
N GLN A 604 9.26 12.67 9.33
CA GLN A 604 8.43 11.50 9.61
C GLN A 604 7.80 10.98 8.32
N SER A 605 7.98 9.68 8.07
CA SER A 605 7.48 9.00 6.87
C SER A 605 7.33 7.50 7.14
N PRO A 606 6.37 6.78 6.51
CA PRO A 606 6.35 5.31 6.58
C PRO A 606 7.63 4.69 6.00
N THR A 607 8.20 5.30 4.96
CA THR A 607 9.35 4.81 4.20
C THR A 607 10.36 5.93 3.96
N LEU A 608 11.65 5.60 3.99
CA LEU A 608 12.76 6.50 3.69
C LEU A 608 13.85 5.73 2.93
N ASN A 609 13.74 5.69 1.60
CA ASN A 609 14.70 4.97 0.75
C ASN A 609 15.02 5.65 -0.60
N ALA A 610 14.42 6.80 -0.91
CA ALA A 610 14.74 7.53 -2.14
C ALA A 610 16.18 8.07 -2.13
N GLU A 611 16.99 7.72 -3.11
CA GLU A 611 18.42 8.06 -3.14
C GLU A 611 18.74 9.57 -2.99
N PRO A 612 17.99 10.52 -3.62
CA PRO A 612 18.31 11.94 -3.54
C PRO A 612 18.27 12.51 -2.12
N ILE A 613 17.23 12.18 -1.33
CA ILE A 613 17.10 12.71 0.03
C ILE A 613 18.16 12.12 0.97
N LEU A 614 18.54 10.85 0.80
CA LEU A 614 19.58 10.22 1.62
C LEU A 614 20.92 10.97 1.51
N LYS A 615 21.27 11.45 0.31
CA LYS A 615 22.49 12.24 0.09
C LYS A 615 22.44 13.57 0.85
N GLU A 616 21.29 14.26 0.83
CA GLU A 616 21.15 15.53 1.54
C GLU A 616 21.05 15.38 3.06
N ILE A 617 20.53 14.25 3.57
CA ILE A 617 20.59 13.91 4.99
C ILE A 617 22.05 13.78 5.44
N LEU A 618 22.87 13.03 4.69
CA LEU A 618 24.30 12.90 4.98
C LEU A 618 25.00 14.27 4.98
N ASN A 619 24.73 15.08 3.95
CA ASN A 619 25.30 16.43 3.85
C ASN A 619 24.88 17.33 5.01
N ALA A 620 23.62 17.27 5.46
CA ALA A 620 23.13 18.07 6.58
C ALA A 620 23.83 17.68 7.89
N CYS A 621 23.93 16.39 8.17
CA CYS A 621 24.61 15.88 9.36
C CYS A 621 26.10 16.28 9.38
N GLU A 622 26.82 16.16 8.27
CA GLU A 622 28.23 16.57 8.16
C GLU A 622 28.43 18.09 8.32
N ARG A 623 27.40 18.90 8.09
CA ARG A 623 27.41 20.35 8.37
C ARG A 623 27.08 20.69 9.83
N GLY A 624 26.72 19.70 10.65
CA GLY A 624 26.34 19.90 12.05
C GLY A 624 24.86 20.22 12.27
N VAL A 625 23.99 19.90 11.31
CA VAL A 625 22.53 20.06 11.44
C VAL A 625 21.95 18.76 11.97
N ASP A 626 21.20 18.82 13.07
CA ASP A 626 20.54 17.65 13.66
C ASP A 626 19.38 17.16 12.76
N VAL A 627 19.49 15.96 12.20
CA VAL A 627 18.44 15.30 11.43
C VAL A 627 17.76 14.25 12.29
N ILE A 628 16.48 14.47 12.62
CA ILE A 628 15.66 13.58 13.42
C ILE A 628 14.69 12.85 12.49
N ALA A 629 14.78 11.52 12.40
CA ALA A 629 13.96 10.71 11.49
C ALA A 629 13.09 9.69 12.24
N PHE A 630 11.77 9.76 12.08
CA PHE A 630 10.78 8.82 12.64
C PHE A 630 10.20 7.97 11.50
N ILE A 631 10.61 6.71 11.41
CA ILE A 631 10.34 5.82 10.26
C ILE A 631 9.71 4.51 10.73
N CYS A 632 8.93 3.81 9.90
CA CYS A 632 8.36 2.50 10.29
C CYS A 632 9.35 1.36 10.06
N ILE A 633 9.36 0.36 10.95
CA ILE A 633 10.15 -0.86 10.74
C ILE A 633 9.35 -1.89 9.94
N GLY A 634 9.99 -2.56 8.97
CA GLY A 634 9.37 -3.59 8.13
C GLY A 634 8.22 -3.13 7.24
N TYR A 635 8.11 -1.82 6.94
CA TYR A 635 7.05 -1.27 6.09
C TYR A 635 7.29 -1.52 4.60
N ASN A 636 8.55 -1.50 4.17
CA ASN A 636 8.94 -1.86 2.81
C ASN A 636 8.68 -3.34 2.54
N ASP A 637 8.16 -3.65 1.35
CA ASP A 637 8.04 -5.03 0.90
C ASP A 637 9.37 -5.59 0.37
N ALA A 638 9.41 -6.88 0.02
CA ALA A 638 10.61 -7.51 -0.54
C ALA A 638 10.98 -7.00 -1.94
N GLY A 639 10.06 -6.34 -2.66
CA GLY A 639 10.27 -5.69 -3.95
C GLY A 639 11.21 -4.48 -3.85
N GLU A 640 11.30 -3.87 -2.67
CA GLU A 640 12.23 -2.76 -2.39
C GLU A 640 13.71 -3.21 -2.41
N LEU A 641 13.97 -4.52 -2.38
CA LEU A 641 15.29 -5.12 -2.58
C LEU A 641 15.70 -5.22 -4.06
N LEU A 642 14.81 -4.86 -4.98
CA LEU A 642 15.10 -4.81 -6.41
C LEU A 642 16.05 -3.65 -6.73
N PRO A 643 16.85 -3.75 -7.80
CA PRO A 643 17.65 -2.64 -8.28
C PRO A 643 16.79 -1.38 -8.49
N MET A 644 17.33 -0.21 -8.10
CA MET A 644 16.68 1.11 -8.22
C MET A 644 15.55 1.43 -7.23
N GLN A 645 15.17 0.51 -6.34
CA GLN A 645 14.08 0.75 -5.36
C GLN A 645 14.58 1.32 -4.01
N GLY A 646 15.86 1.19 -3.70
CA GLY A 646 16.50 1.88 -2.56
C GLY A 646 16.73 1.00 -1.32
N GLY A 647 16.04 -0.13 -1.20
CA GLY A 647 16.16 -1.05 -0.06
C GLY A 647 15.15 -0.75 1.05
N THR A 648 15.21 -1.50 2.16
CA THR A 648 14.29 -1.33 3.29
C THR A 648 14.76 -0.27 4.27
N ASN A 649 13.86 0.26 5.09
CA ASN A 649 14.18 1.23 6.13
C ASN A 649 15.31 0.78 7.09
N GLU A 650 15.37 -0.51 7.43
CA GLU A 650 16.43 -1.08 8.26
C GLU A 650 17.80 -0.98 7.57
N MET A 651 17.85 -1.33 6.29
CA MET A 651 19.08 -1.21 5.48
C MET A 651 19.51 0.24 5.35
N ILE A 652 18.57 1.17 5.16
CA ILE A 652 18.87 2.59 5.05
C ILE A 652 19.38 3.17 6.37
N SER A 653 18.71 2.85 7.48
CA SER A 653 19.18 3.25 8.82
C SER A 653 20.64 2.82 9.01
N HIS A 654 20.94 1.54 8.80
CA HIS A 654 22.29 1.02 8.90
C HIS A 654 23.26 1.73 7.95
N ALA A 655 22.90 1.90 6.68
CA ALA A 655 23.76 2.53 5.67
C ALA A 655 24.10 3.98 6.02
N LEU A 656 23.16 4.76 6.54
CA LEU A 656 23.41 6.13 6.99
C LEU A 656 24.41 6.15 8.15
N HIS A 657 24.25 5.28 9.15
CA HIS A 657 25.16 5.18 10.30
C HIS A 657 26.58 4.78 9.88
N GLN A 658 26.72 3.89 8.88
CA GLN A 658 28.03 3.48 8.35
C GLN A 658 28.69 4.53 7.45
N SER A 659 27.91 5.47 6.90
CA SER A 659 28.39 6.44 5.90
C SER A 659 28.90 7.74 6.50
N LEU A 660 28.42 8.13 7.68
CA LEU A 660 28.77 9.38 8.34
C LEU A 660 30.14 9.34 9.01
N SER A 661 30.80 10.49 9.06
CA SER A 661 31.94 10.72 9.94
C SER A 661 31.53 10.62 11.41
N PRO A 662 32.47 10.36 12.35
CA PRO A 662 32.15 10.37 13.78
C PRO A 662 31.57 11.68 14.30
N GLU A 663 31.81 12.81 13.60
CA GLU A 663 31.20 14.09 13.94
C GLU A 663 29.78 14.18 13.37
N GLY A 664 29.61 13.85 12.08
CA GLY A 664 28.30 13.84 11.44
C GLY A 664 27.32 12.87 12.11
N LEU A 665 27.78 11.72 12.59
CA LEU A 665 26.95 10.73 13.28
C LEU A 665 26.29 11.27 14.55
N LYS A 666 26.89 12.25 15.23
CA LYS A 666 26.28 12.89 16.42
C LYS A 666 24.99 13.66 16.09
N HIS A 667 24.81 13.98 14.82
CA HIS A 667 23.70 14.76 14.30
C HIS A 667 22.65 13.91 13.56
N LEU A 668 22.84 12.58 13.49
CA LEU A 668 21.84 11.68 12.96
C LEU A 668 21.06 11.03 14.12
N HIS A 669 19.76 11.28 14.16
CA HIS A 669 18.85 10.82 15.21
C HIS A 669 17.74 9.97 14.60
N TYR A 670 18.04 8.71 14.28
CA TYR A 670 17.12 7.79 13.60
C TYR A 670 16.30 6.95 14.59
N HIS A 671 14.99 6.87 14.36
CA HIS A 671 14.04 6.19 15.23
C HIS A 671 13.04 5.36 14.43
N PHE A 672 12.74 4.16 14.92
CA PHE A 672 11.58 3.40 14.46
C PHE A 672 10.31 3.75 15.24
N TYR A 673 9.19 3.88 14.54
CA TYR A 673 7.90 4.29 15.08
C TYR A 673 7.44 3.41 16.26
N VAL A 674 7.06 4.07 17.35
CA VAL A 674 6.47 3.45 18.54
C VAL A 674 5.15 4.13 18.87
N GLY A 675 4.07 3.35 18.94
CA GLY A 675 2.72 3.84 19.28
C GLY A 675 2.64 4.49 20.66
N ALA A 676 1.60 5.30 20.89
CA ALA A 676 1.41 6.06 22.14
C ALA A 676 1.31 5.16 23.40
N ASP A 677 0.87 3.92 23.22
CA ASP A 677 0.63 2.89 24.24
C ASP A 677 1.69 1.77 24.21
N GLN A 678 2.82 1.97 23.51
CA GLN A 678 3.84 0.94 23.28
C GLN A 678 5.23 1.37 23.78
N THR A 679 6.09 0.38 24.04
CA THR A 679 7.49 0.53 24.52
C THR A 679 8.51 0.03 23.50
N GLY A 680 8.07 -0.43 22.34
CA GLY A 680 8.92 -0.94 21.27
C GLY A 680 8.27 -0.74 19.90
N PRO A 681 9.07 -0.75 18.81
CA PRO A 681 8.55 -0.59 17.47
C PRO A 681 7.54 -1.66 17.10
N ILE A 682 6.50 -1.26 16.37
CA ILE A 682 5.49 -2.18 15.84
C ILE A 682 5.92 -2.57 14.43
N LEU A 683 6.16 -3.87 14.21
CA LEU A 683 6.53 -4.38 12.89
C LEU A 683 5.34 -4.23 11.93
N ALA A 684 5.51 -3.46 10.85
CA ALA A 684 4.42 -3.21 9.89
C ALA A 684 3.90 -4.51 9.25
N LYS A 685 4.79 -5.47 8.98
CA LYS A 685 4.42 -6.81 8.47
C LYS A 685 3.46 -7.58 9.40
N ALA A 686 3.44 -7.29 10.69
CA ALA A 686 2.50 -7.91 11.62
C ALA A 686 1.04 -7.43 11.42
N LYS A 687 0.80 -6.49 10.48
CA LYS A 687 -0.53 -5.93 10.15
C LYS A 687 -1.30 -5.38 11.36
N LYS A 688 -0.58 -4.99 12.41
CA LYS A 688 -1.14 -4.32 13.59
C LYS A 688 -1.33 -2.84 13.28
N ARG A 689 -0.53 -1.97 13.90
CA ARG A 689 -0.54 -0.51 13.67
C ARG A 689 0.79 -0.06 13.10
N SER A 690 0.76 0.89 12.17
CA SER A 690 1.95 1.60 11.69
C SER A 690 1.74 3.11 11.78
N CYS A 691 2.74 3.88 11.38
CA CYS A 691 2.60 5.31 11.17
C CYS A 691 2.72 5.62 9.69
N HIS A 692 1.80 6.43 9.20
CA HIS A 692 1.70 6.81 7.81
C HIS A 692 1.61 8.34 7.65
N VAL A 693 2.09 9.11 8.63
CA VAL A 693 2.34 10.56 8.56
C VAL A 693 3.47 10.90 7.57
N LYS A 694 3.36 12.02 6.84
CA LYS A 694 4.38 12.56 5.93
C LYS A 694 4.64 14.03 6.28
N LEU A 695 5.75 14.25 6.97
CA LEU A 695 6.03 15.55 7.56
C LEU A 695 7.55 15.83 7.56
N MET A 696 7.93 17.04 7.21
CA MET A 696 9.25 17.60 7.54
C MET A 696 9.09 18.93 8.25
N ILE A 697 9.91 19.17 9.27
CA ILE A 697 9.99 20.46 9.97
C ILE A 697 11.44 20.92 9.91
N ILE A 698 11.68 22.11 9.39
CA ILE A 698 13.01 22.69 9.18
C ILE A 698 13.17 23.89 10.12
N ASP A 699 14.22 23.85 10.94
CA ASP A 699 14.58 24.88 11.92
C ASP A 699 13.41 25.33 12.82
N GLU A 700 12.45 24.42 13.08
CA GLU A 700 11.23 24.66 13.86
C GLU A 700 10.33 25.80 13.32
N GLU A 701 10.55 26.24 12.08
CA GLU A 701 9.90 27.42 11.49
C GLU A 701 9.17 27.10 10.19
N ILE A 702 9.68 26.16 9.39
CA ILE A 702 9.09 25.77 8.11
C ILE A 702 8.61 24.33 8.19
N GLY A 703 7.35 24.12 7.85
CA GLY A 703 6.74 22.79 7.79
C GLY A 703 6.45 22.40 6.34
N ILE A 704 6.75 21.16 5.96
CA ILE A 704 6.27 20.54 4.73
C ILE A 704 5.36 19.37 5.12
N GLN A 705 4.07 19.48 4.83
CA GLN A 705 3.06 18.47 5.13
C GLN A 705 2.26 18.12 3.88
N GLY A 706 1.95 16.84 3.72
CA GLY A 706 1.17 16.35 2.59
C GLY A 706 1.05 14.83 2.63
N ASN A 707 1.13 14.20 1.45
CA ASN A 707 1.01 12.75 1.34
C ASN A 707 2.17 12.03 0.64
N GLY A 708 3.21 12.74 0.18
CA GLY A 708 4.37 12.12 -0.46
C GLY A 708 5.28 11.40 0.52
N ASN A 709 5.47 10.09 0.36
CA ASN A 709 6.44 9.33 1.15
C ASN A 709 7.87 9.73 0.77
N GLN A 710 8.84 9.30 1.57
CA GLN A 710 10.26 9.44 1.24
C GLN A 710 10.83 8.20 0.53
N ASP A 711 9.99 7.55 -0.29
CA ASP A 711 10.34 6.38 -1.10
C ASP A 711 10.48 6.66 -2.60
N SER A 712 11.04 5.67 -3.30
CA SER A 712 11.23 5.73 -4.75
C SER A 712 9.93 6.04 -5.50
N GLN A 713 8.80 5.41 -5.14
CA GLN A 713 7.53 5.63 -5.84
C GLN A 713 7.07 7.10 -5.75
N SER A 714 7.09 7.67 -4.55
CA SER A 714 6.65 9.05 -4.29
C SER A 714 7.62 10.10 -4.85
N TRP A 715 8.89 9.74 -5.04
CA TRP A 715 9.93 10.62 -5.60
C TRP A 715 10.03 10.59 -7.12
N TYR A 716 9.69 9.45 -7.76
CA TYR A 716 9.86 9.26 -9.21
C TYR A 716 8.58 9.06 -10.01
N HIS A 717 7.47 8.59 -9.42
CA HIS A 717 6.29 8.18 -10.22
C HIS A 717 4.93 8.76 -9.81
N SER A 718 4.62 8.87 -8.53
CA SER A 718 3.28 9.29 -8.09
C SER A 718 3.01 10.78 -8.25
N GLN A 719 1.75 11.14 -8.53
CA GLN A 719 1.25 12.49 -8.31
C GLN A 719 1.05 12.72 -6.83
N GLU A 720 1.66 13.76 -6.29
CA GLU A 720 1.63 14.06 -4.86
C GLU A 720 1.19 15.51 -4.65
N ILE A 721 0.50 15.75 -3.53
CA ILE A 721 0.14 17.10 -3.08
C ILE A 721 0.80 17.34 -1.72
N ASN A 722 1.47 18.48 -1.59
CA ASN A 722 2.06 18.93 -0.33
C ASN A 722 2.03 20.46 -0.25
N VAL A 723 2.00 20.96 0.98
CA VAL A 723 2.18 22.39 1.26
C VAL A 723 3.45 22.60 2.08
N MET A 724 4.24 23.59 1.68
CA MET A 724 5.30 24.16 2.50
C MET A 724 4.78 25.43 3.15
N LEU A 725 4.79 25.51 4.47
CA LEU A 725 4.32 26.67 5.23
C LEU A 725 5.40 27.23 6.14
N GLN A 726 5.28 28.51 6.49
CA GLN A 726 6.13 29.17 7.47
C GLN A 726 5.32 29.63 8.69
N SER A 727 5.45 28.91 9.80
CA SER A 727 4.88 29.32 11.09
C SER A 727 5.55 28.59 12.24
N LYS A 728 6.25 29.33 13.11
CA LYS A 728 6.85 28.76 14.34
C LYS A 728 5.80 28.22 15.29
N GLU A 729 4.64 28.88 15.34
CA GLU A 729 3.54 28.49 16.21
C GLU A 729 2.92 27.16 15.76
N VAL A 730 2.58 27.03 14.48
CA VAL A 730 2.01 25.79 13.93
C VAL A 730 3.04 24.65 13.99
N CYS A 731 4.29 24.89 13.60
CA CYS A 731 5.37 23.90 13.72
C CYS A 731 5.60 23.49 15.19
N GLY A 732 5.58 24.44 16.13
CA GLY A 732 5.69 24.17 17.57
C GLY A 732 4.56 23.29 18.09
N ASN A 733 3.33 23.54 17.64
CA ASN A 733 2.16 22.72 17.97
C ASN A 733 2.23 21.32 17.36
N TRP A 734 2.76 21.19 16.14
CA TRP A 734 3.02 19.88 15.54
C TRP A 734 4.06 19.10 16.34
N ILE A 735 5.17 19.73 16.74
CA ILE A 735 6.22 19.10 17.55
C ILE A 735 5.66 18.58 18.88
N ASP A 736 4.80 19.35 19.55
CA ASP A 736 4.14 18.90 20.77
C ASP A 736 3.11 17.79 20.51
N GLY A 737 2.36 17.88 19.40
CA GLY A 737 1.48 16.80 18.93
C GLY A 737 2.21 15.49 18.70
N LEU A 738 3.38 15.53 18.06
CA LEU A 738 4.26 14.39 17.84
C LEU A 738 4.76 13.79 19.16
N ARG A 739 5.02 14.61 20.18
CA ARG A 739 5.38 14.15 21.53
C ARG A 739 4.23 13.42 22.22
N ARG A 740 2.99 13.91 22.09
CA ARG A 740 1.81 13.38 22.79
C ARG A 740 1.15 12.19 22.09
N CYS A 741 1.23 12.12 20.76
CA CYS A 741 0.48 11.14 19.98
C CYS A 741 1.25 9.85 19.67
N GLN A 742 2.52 9.76 20.05
CA GLN A 742 3.39 8.60 19.83
C GLN A 742 4.54 8.61 20.84
N ARG A 743 5.23 7.48 21.02
CA ARG A 743 6.41 7.39 21.92
C ARG A 743 7.72 7.11 21.20
N THR A 744 7.75 7.36 19.89
CA THR A 744 8.92 7.16 19.03
C THR A 744 10.18 7.85 19.55
N GLY A 745 10.09 9.10 20.03
CA GLY A 745 11.25 9.83 20.57
C GLY A 745 11.80 9.29 21.91
N ILE A 746 11.06 8.42 22.59
CA ILE A 746 11.45 7.80 23.86
C ILE A 746 12.02 6.40 23.60
N TYR A 747 11.25 5.57 22.89
CA TYR A 747 11.54 4.14 22.74
C TYR A 747 12.08 3.75 21.37
N GLY A 748 11.99 4.61 20.36
CA GLY A 748 12.25 4.26 18.97
C GLY A 748 13.70 4.34 18.52
N LYS A 749 14.60 4.93 19.31
CA LYS A 749 15.99 5.20 18.89
C LYS A 749 16.76 3.91 18.59
N VAL A 750 17.43 3.89 17.44
CA VAL A 750 18.39 2.84 17.06
C VAL A 750 19.74 3.00 17.79
N ASP A 751 20.50 1.92 17.91
CA ASP A 751 21.87 1.95 18.43
C ASP A 751 22.86 2.51 17.38
N ASP A 752 24.14 2.69 17.75
CA ASP A 752 25.17 3.32 16.90
C ASP A 752 25.41 2.62 15.55
N ASP A 753 24.98 1.36 15.40
CA ASP A 753 25.04 0.60 14.15
C ASP A 753 23.78 0.76 13.28
N GLY A 754 22.83 1.61 13.69
CA GLY A 754 21.58 1.84 12.98
C GLY A 754 20.52 0.76 13.19
N VAL A 755 20.72 -0.14 14.16
CA VAL A 755 19.78 -1.22 14.48
C VAL A 755 19.06 -0.91 15.79
N TRP A 756 17.74 -1.11 15.82
CA TRP A 756 16.99 -1.01 17.06
C TRP A 756 17.10 -2.28 17.89
N ARG A 757 17.39 -2.11 19.18
CA ARG A 757 17.41 -3.20 20.16
C ARG A 757 16.70 -2.81 21.44
N ASP A 758 16.00 -3.78 22.02
CA ASP A 758 15.34 -3.67 23.31
C ASP A 758 16.34 -3.60 24.48
N ALA A 759 15.82 -3.57 25.71
CA ALA A 759 16.65 -3.50 26.92
C ALA A 759 17.55 -4.74 27.14
N ASP A 760 17.18 -5.89 26.56
CA ASP A 760 17.92 -7.14 26.61
C ASP A 760 18.90 -7.30 25.44
N GLY A 761 18.94 -6.33 24.51
CA GLY A 761 19.79 -6.33 23.34
C GLY A 761 19.24 -7.14 22.16
N LYS A 762 17.93 -7.42 22.14
CA LYS A 762 17.27 -8.14 21.04
C LYS A 762 16.68 -7.17 20.02
N GLU A 763 16.78 -7.55 18.75
CA GLU A 763 16.14 -6.84 17.64
C GLU A 763 14.65 -7.13 17.58
N VAL A 764 13.90 -6.34 16.81
CA VAL A 764 12.47 -6.57 16.57
C VAL A 764 12.29 -7.92 15.87
N GLU A 765 11.58 -8.83 16.52
CA GLU A 765 11.29 -10.17 16.02
C GLU A 765 10.56 -10.10 14.66
N GLY A 766 11.00 -10.92 13.69
CA GLY A 766 10.40 -10.98 12.36
C GLY A 766 10.82 -9.86 11.39
N SER A 767 11.64 -8.89 11.82
CA SER A 767 12.20 -7.88 10.92
C SER A 767 13.20 -8.49 9.91
N ILE A 768 13.34 -7.86 8.74
CA ILE A 768 14.26 -8.31 7.67
C ILE A 768 15.73 -8.13 8.08
N GLY A 769 15.99 -7.16 8.96
CA GLY A 769 17.33 -6.82 9.43
C GLY A 769 18.15 -6.01 8.40
N THR A 770 19.43 -5.78 8.72
CA THR A 770 20.34 -4.89 7.95
C THR A 770 21.18 -5.61 6.90
N ASP A 771 21.47 -6.89 7.11
CA ASP A 771 22.02 -7.79 6.10
C ASP A 771 20.92 -8.78 5.71
N PRO A 772 20.19 -8.51 4.62
CA PRO A 772 19.12 -9.40 4.20
C PRO A 772 19.68 -10.75 3.68
N GLY A 773 21.01 -10.92 3.66
CA GLY A 773 21.74 -12.09 3.21
C GLY A 773 22.04 -12.02 1.72
N LYS A 774 23.07 -12.76 1.27
CA LYS A 774 23.57 -12.80 -0.14
C LYS A 774 22.54 -13.23 -1.20
N PHE A 775 21.29 -13.50 -0.81
CA PHE A 775 20.21 -14.02 -1.65
C PHE A 775 18.87 -13.29 -1.48
N SER A 776 18.82 -12.16 -0.75
CA SER A 776 17.55 -11.41 -0.59
C SER A 776 17.09 -10.70 -1.86
N TRP A 777 18.02 -10.20 -2.67
CA TRP A 777 17.75 -9.70 -4.02
C TRP A 777 17.13 -10.79 -4.91
N PHE A 778 17.35 -12.07 -4.59
CA PHE A 778 16.78 -13.21 -5.28
C PHE A 778 15.33 -13.47 -4.85
N LYS A 779 14.99 -13.26 -3.57
CA LYS A 779 13.59 -13.20 -3.09
C LYS A 779 12.84 -11.97 -3.64
N GLY A 780 13.51 -10.81 -3.72
CA GLY A 780 12.96 -9.63 -4.40
C GLY A 780 12.73 -9.87 -5.91
N MET A 781 13.68 -10.54 -6.59
CA MET A 781 13.49 -10.97 -7.99
C MET A 781 12.40 -12.04 -8.17
N ALA A 782 12.15 -12.90 -7.19
CA ALA A 782 11.10 -13.93 -7.23
C ALA A 782 9.70 -13.31 -7.37
N GLY A 783 9.39 -12.35 -6.50
CA GLY A 783 8.14 -11.58 -6.57
C GLY A 783 8.04 -10.75 -7.86
N ALA A 784 9.16 -10.20 -8.33
CA ALA A 784 9.23 -9.36 -9.52
C ALA A 784 9.16 -10.13 -10.85
N LEU A 785 9.56 -11.40 -10.87
CA LEU A 785 9.66 -12.17 -12.09
C LEU A 785 8.43 -13.08 -12.35
N ARG A 786 7.50 -13.24 -11.40
CA ARG A 786 6.11 -13.72 -11.64
C ARG A 786 5.44 -12.91 -12.78
N PHE A 787 5.90 -11.69 -13.00
CA PHE A 787 5.38 -10.72 -13.97
C PHE A 787 6.09 -10.68 -15.33
N ARG A 788 7.33 -11.19 -15.43
CA ARG A 788 8.19 -10.89 -16.58
C ARG A 788 8.13 -11.92 -17.73
N ALA A 789 7.61 -13.14 -17.54
CA ALA A 789 7.34 -14.04 -18.70
C ALA A 789 6.23 -13.52 -19.59
N LEU A 790 5.18 -12.90 -19.03
CA LEU A 790 4.07 -12.36 -19.81
C LEU A 790 4.54 -11.29 -20.81
N LEU A 791 5.58 -10.51 -20.45
CA LEU A 791 6.06 -9.38 -21.27
C LEU A 791 6.94 -9.80 -22.47
N THR A 792 7.56 -10.98 -22.46
CA THR A 792 8.59 -11.33 -23.45
C THR A 792 8.03 -12.02 -24.70
N ILE A 793 6.83 -12.61 -24.64
CA ILE A 793 6.22 -13.31 -25.80
C ILE A 793 5.65 -12.32 -26.84
N VAL A 794 5.22 -11.13 -26.42
CA VAL A 794 4.49 -10.19 -27.28
C VAL A 794 5.40 -9.27 -28.11
N THR A 795 6.68 -9.14 -27.77
CA THR A 795 7.60 -8.19 -28.45
C THR A 795 8.49 -8.79 -29.54
N MET A 796 8.40 -10.08 -29.86
CA MET A 796 9.25 -10.73 -30.89
C MET A 796 8.54 -11.34 -32.10
N ALA A 797 7.28 -10.98 -32.36
CA ALA A 797 6.53 -11.50 -33.51
C ALA A 797 6.21 -10.46 -34.60
N GLU A 798 7.13 -9.55 -34.91
CA GLU A 798 7.12 -8.83 -36.19
C GLU A 798 8.56 -8.65 -36.70
N GLU A 799 9.12 -9.66 -37.39
CA GLU A 799 10.02 -9.50 -38.55
C GLU A 799 10.45 -10.87 -39.16
N GLY A 800 9.92 -11.14 -40.36
CA GLY A 800 10.45 -11.92 -41.50
C GLY A 800 11.39 -13.13 -41.36
N SER A 801 10.78 -14.32 -41.54
CA SER A 801 11.18 -15.54 -42.29
C SER A 801 12.46 -15.58 -43.17
N SER A 802 13.22 -16.70 -43.09
CA SER A 802 13.71 -17.62 -44.17
C SER A 802 15.00 -18.34 -43.71
N THR A 803 15.37 -19.61 -43.97
CA THR A 803 14.93 -20.72 -44.83
C THR A 803 15.67 -22.03 -44.43
N SER A 804 15.03 -23.17 -44.74
CA SER A 804 15.56 -24.51 -45.11
C SER A 804 16.39 -25.39 -44.15
N ALA A 805 15.80 -26.57 -43.86
CA ALA A 805 16.39 -27.81 -43.31
C ALA A 805 17.35 -28.52 -44.33
N PRO A 806 18.07 -29.62 -43.99
CA PRO A 806 17.44 -30.95 -43.86
C PRO A 806 18.09 -32.00 -42.91
N ALA A 807 17.25 -32.96 -42.46
CA ALA A 807 17.38 -34.44 -42.39
C ALA A 807 18.74 -35.12 -42.02
N ALA A 808 18.84 -36.27 -41.33
CA ALA A 808 17.97 -37.45 -41.36
C ALA A 808 18.42 -38.57 -40.35
N SER A 809 17.44 -39.33 -39.82
CA SER A 809 17.36 -40.82 -39.77
C SER A 809 18.22 -41.67 -38.76
N PRO A 810 17.88 -42.96 -38.48
CA PRO A 810 17.34 -43.38 -37.17
C PRO A 810 18.01 -44.72 -36.67
N PRO A 811 17.31 -45.75 -36.12
CA PRO A 811 17.29 -46.12 -34.71
C PRO A 811 17.79 -47.57 -34.42
N ALA A 812 17.87 -47.97 -33.14
CA ALA A 812 17.81 -49.38 -32.73
C ALA A 812 17.37 -49.48 -31.25
N LYS A 813 16.12 -49.87 -30.97
CA LYS A 813 15.63 -51.22 -30.62
C LYS A 813 16.15 -51.79 -29.28
N SER A 814 15.21 -51.80 -28.33
CA SER A 814 15.14 -52.51 -27.05
C SER A 814 15.17 -54.04 -27.18
N PRO A 815 15.41 -54.77 -26.07
CA PRO A 815 14.36 -55.67 -25.51
C PRO A 815 14.48 -55.83 -23.95
N PRO A 816 13.77 -56.76 -23.25
CA PRO A 816 12.57 -56.46 -22.48
C PRO A 816 12.64 -56.86 -20.99
N ALA A 817 11.56 -56.51 -20.27
CA ALA A 817 11.34 -56.57 -18.83
C ALA A 817 11.14 -57.97 -18.20
N ALA A 818 11.22 -58.02 -16.86
CA ALA A 818 10.60 -59.03 -16.00
C ALA A 818 10.03 -58.39 -14.71
N SER A 819 8.80 -58.75 -14.34
CA SER A 819 7.97 -58.18 -13.26
C SER A 819 8.21 -58.82 -11.87
N PRO A 820 7.87 -58.13 -10.74
CA PRO A 820 7.96 -58.65 -9.37
C PRO A 820 6.58 -58.91 -8.69
N PRO A 821 6.53 -59.51 -7.47
CA PRO A 821 5.28 -59.70 -6.73
C PRO A 821 5.11 -58.83 -5.46
N ALA A 822 3.88 -58.31 -5.32
CA ALA A 822 2.96 -58.06 -4.19
C ALA A 822 3.41 -57.61 -2.78
N ALA A 823 2.66 -56.63 -2.27
CA ALA A 823 2.76 -55.85 -1.03
C ALA A 823 1.97 -56.39 0.18
N ALA A 824 2.21 -55.83 1.37
CA ALA A 824 1.40 -56.00 2.58
C ALA A 824 1.26 -54.65 3.35
N ALA A 825 0.04 -54.35 3.82
CA ALA A 825 -0.37 -53.11 4.49
C ALA A 825 -0.30 -53.18 6.03
N VAL A 826 -0.25 -52.02 6.72
CA VAL A 826 -0.30 -51.86 8.19
C VAL A 826 -1.20 -50.66 8.58
N PRO A 827 -1.95 -50.69 9.71
CA PRO A 827 -3.12 -49.84 9.98
C PRO A 827 -2.87 -48.58 10.84
N GLN A 828 -3.82 -47.64 10.77
CA GLN A 828 -3.93 -46.34 11.46
C GLN A 828 -4.48 -46.46 12.91
N ASP A 829 -4.05 -45.55 13.80
CA ASP A 829 -4.87 -44.88 14.85
C ASP A 829 -3.98 -43.90 15.66
N PHE A 830 -4.32 -42.60 15.69
CA PHE A 830 -3.91 -41.62 16.72
C PHE A 830 -4.93 -40.45 16.79
N GLU A 831 -5.35 -40.08 18.01
CA GLU A 831 -6.30 -38.99 18.33
C GLU A 831 -5.65 -37.59 18.23
N ILE A 832 -6.44 -36.57 17.83
CA ILE A 832 -6.02 -35.18 17.58
C ILE A 832 -6.60 -34.24 18.65
N GLU A 833 -5.78 -33.34 19.19
CA GLU A 833 -6.15 -32.24 20.09
C GLU A 833 -6.51 -30.99 19.27
N HIS A 834 -7.70 -30.40 19.48
CA HIS A 834 -8.20 -29.24 18.73
C HIS A 834 -7.59 -27.93 19.26
N VAL A 835 -6.96 -27.16 18.37
CA VAL A 835 -6.52 -25.77 18.60
C VAL A 835 -7.25 -24.87 17.59
N PRO A 836 -7.87 -23.74 18.00
CA PRO A 836 -8.48 -22.81 17.05
C PRO A 836 -7.38 -22.02 16.32
N ILE A 837 -7.49 -21.92 14.99
CA ILE A 837 -6.53 -21.20 14.13
C ILE A 837 -7.30 -20.10 13.39
N GLU A 838 -6.82 -18.86 13.51
CA GLU A 838 -7.22 -17.74 12.65
C GLU A 838 -6.48 -17.87 11.30
N SER A 839 -7.22 -17.84 10.19
CA SER A 839 -6.69 -17.91 8.84
C SER A 839 -6.16 -16.55 8.36
N ASP A 840 -4.91 -16.51 7.91
CA ASP A 840 -4.32 -15.40 7.17
C ASP A 840 -4.85 -15.39 5.72
N GLU A 841 -5.75 -14.46 5.38
CA GLU A 841 -6.02 -14.11 3.98
C GLU A 841 -5.15 -12.89 3.60
N SER A 842 -4.41 -13.01 2.50
CA SER A 842 -3.74 -11.90 1.84
C SER A 842 -4.77 -11.05 1.10
N ASP A 843 -5.06 -9.85 1.61
CA ASP A 843 -6.00 -8.88 1.02
C ASP A 843 -5.55 -8.42 -0.39
N ILE A 844 -6.03 -9.13 -1.42
CA ILE A 844 -6.17 -8.64 -2.79
C ILE A 844 -7.62 -8.90 -3.20
N ASP A 845 -8.55 -8.03 -2.81
CA ASP A 845 -9.98 -8.23 -3.08
C ASP A 845 -10.40 -7.65 -4.43
N SER A 846 -10.99 -8.50 -5.27
CA SER A 846 -11.50 -8.20 -6.60
C SER A 846 -12.90 -8.81 -6.75
N GLY A 847 -13.92 -7.94 -6.62
CA GLY A 847 -15.33 -8.32 -6.69
C GLY A 847 -15.92 -8.26 -8.10
N PHE A 848 -16.45 -9.39 -8.58
CA PHE A 848 -17.51 -9.44 -9.58
C PHE A 848 -18.35 -10.71 -9.38
N GLY A 849 -19.61 -10.53 -8.93
CA GLY A 849 -20.62 -11.58 -8.98
C GLY A 849 -21.42 -11.52 -10.29
N SER A 850 -21.76 -12.68 -10.85
CA SER A 850 -22.93 -12.81 -11.72
C SER A 850 -23.59 -14.19 -11.57
N ASP A 851 -24.87 -14.18 -11.24
CA ASP A 851 -25.77 -15.34 -11.22
C ASP A 851 -26.02 -15.88 -12.64
N THR A 852 -25.66 -17.14 -12.89
CA THR A 852 -26.47 -18.05 -13.72
C THR A 852 -26.33 -19.49 -13.21
N ALA A 853 -27.48 -20.17 -13.10
CA ALA A 853 -27.69 -21.45 -12.44
C ALA A 853 -26.67 -22.55 -12.74
N SER A 854 -26.07 -23.11 -11.68
CA SER A 854 -25.54 -24.48 -11.67
C SER A 854 -25.72 -25.07 -10.27
N SER A 855 -26.28 -26.28 -10.17
CA SER A 855 -26.49 -27.00 -8.92
C SER A 855 -25.15 -27.53 -8.38
N THR A 856 -24.36 -26.66 -7.76
CA THR A 856 -23.23 -27.02 -6.91
C THR A 856 -23.48 -26.39 -5.54
N THR A 857 -23.31 -27.16 -4.47
CA THR A 857 -23.61 -26.68 -3.11
C THR A 857 -22.49 -25.74 -2.68
N SER A 858 -22.81 -24.59 -2.07
CA SER A 858 -21.80 -23.68 -1.52
C SER A 858 -20.89 -24.39 -0.53
N ILE A 859 -19.59 -24.08 -0.56
CA ILE A 859 -18.57 -24.63 0.35
C ILE A 859 -19.02 -24.37 1.80
N ARG A 860 -19.05 -25.41 2.63
CA ARG A 860 -19.30 -25.27 4.08
C ARG A 860 -18.03 -24.79 4.78
N ASP A 861 -18.14 -23.92 5.79
CA ASP A 861 -17.00 -23.39 6.55
C ASP A 861 -16.07 -24.49 7.08
N SER A 862 -16.61 -25.65 7.45
CA SER A 862 -15.84 -26.82 7.90
C SER A 862 -14.86 -27.41 6.87
N ILE A 863 -14.96 -27.03 5.59
CA ILE A 863 -14.05 -27.46 4.51
C ILE A 863 -12.74 -26.64 4.57
N ARG A 864 -12.76 -25.45 5.18
CA ARG A 864 -11.58 -24.59 5.38
C ARG A 864 -10.84 -24.87 6.69
N ASP A 865 -11.33 -25.81 7.51
CA ASP A 865 -10.66 -26.26 8.73
C ASP A 865 -9.46 -27.16 8.39
N TYR A 866 -8.35 -26.57 7.94
CA TYR A 866 -7.14 -27.31 7.59
C TYR A 866 -6.50 -28.00 8.79
N ARG A 867 -5.90 -29.17 8.56
CA ARG A 867 -5.08 -29.83 9.59
C ARG A 867 -3.70 -29.17 9.62
N VAL A 868 -3.17 -28.92 10.81
CA VAL A 868 -1.82 -28.37 10.97
C VAL A 868 -0.87 -29.43 11.48
N LEU A 869 0.19 -29.68 10.70
CA LEU A 869 1.23 -30.64 11.03
C LEU A 869 2.59 -29.94 10.91
N ASN A 870 3.38 -29.95 11.99
CA ASN A 870 4.69 -29.31 12.04
C ASN A 870 4.69 -27.82 11.61
N GLY A 871 3.61 -27.08 11.93
CA GLY A 871 3.49 -25.65 11.59
C GLY A 871 3.05 -25.34 10.16
N ARG A 872 2.64 -26.34 9.38
CA ARG A 872 2.17 -26.20 7.99
C ARG A 872 0.73 -26.66 7.86
N THR A 873 -0.06 -26.07 6.97
CA THR A 873 -1.47 -26.45 6.75
C THR A 873 -1.59 -27.49 5.63
N TYR A 874 -2.52 -28.43 5.80
CA TYR A 874 -2.84 -29.47 4.83
C TYR A 874 -4.36 -29.65 4.74
N HIS A 875 -4.84 -30.24 3.64
CA HIS A 875 -6.26 -30.56 3.46
C HIS A 875 -6.78 -31.48 4.59
N ASN A 876 -8.07 -31.35 4.92
CA ASN A 876 -8.71 -32.06 6.03
C ASN A 876 -9.93 -32.89 5.57
N PHE A 877 -9.68 -33.85 4.67
CA PHE A 877 -10.69 -34.84 4.26
C PHE A 877 -10.30 -36.21 4.83
N SER A 878 -11.25 -36.88 5.50
CA SER A 878 -11.02 -38.16 6.19
C SER A 878 -10.58 -39.29 5.25
N ASP A 879 -11.00 -39.22 3.99
CA ASP A 879 -10.87 -40.33 3.03
C ASP A 879 -9.78 -40.09 1.97
N THR A 880 -9.14 -38.91 1.98
CA THR A 880 -8.11 -38.50 1.00
C THR A 880 -6.75 -38.32 1.67
N THR A 881 -5.73 -39.01 1.15
CA THR A 881 -4.34 -38.86 1.63
C THR A 881 -3.49 -38.13 0.59
N TYR A 882 -3.10 -36.88 0.90
CA TYR A 882 -2.22 -36.03 0.11
C TYR A 882 -1.11 -35.45 0.99
N TRP A 883 0.11 -35.37 0.44
CA TRP A 883 1.34 -35.04 1.18
C TRP A 883 1.76 -33.58 1.05
N GLY A 884 1.22 -32.83 0.08
CA GLY A 884 1.59 -31.43 -0.16
C GLY A 884 0.86 -30.48 0.80
N PRO A 885 1.56 -29.49 1.40
CA PRO A 885 0.90 -28.43 2.16
C PRO A 885 0.13 -27.46 1.25
N ASN A 886 -0.78 -26.70 1.83
CA ASN A 886 -1.64 -25.73 1.13
C ASN A 886 -1.57 -24.29 1.69
N ASP A 887 -0.57 -24.02 2.53
CA ASP A 887 -0.24 -22.69 3.04
C ASP A 887 0.39 -21.76 1.98
N ASP A 888 0.46 -20.47 2.30
CA ASP A 888 0.96 -19.40 1.42
C ASP A 888 2.38 -19.67 0.90
N ASP A 889 3.27 -20.22 1.73
CA ASP A 889 4.64 -20.58 1.33
C ASP A 889 4.63 -21.66 0.23
N ALA A 890 3.72 -22.64 0.33
CA ALA A 890 3.56 -23.68 -0.68
C ALA A 890 2.96 -23.11 -1.98
N ASN A 891 1.96 -22.24 -1.86
CA ASN A 891 1.32 -21.56 -2.99
C ASN A 891 2.31 -20.66 -3.75
N GLU A 892 3.16 -19.92 -3.03
CA GLU A 892 4.21 -19.10 -3.62
C GLU A 892 5.23 -19.95 -4.41
N ALA A 893 5.67 -21.07 -3.83
CA ALA A 893 6.58 -22.00 -4.51
C ALA A 893 5.95 -22.58 -5.80
N MET A 894 4.65 -22.89 -5.81
CA MET A 894 3.95 -23.41 -6.99
C MET A 894 3.91 -22.39 -8.13
N ASP A 895 3.67 -21.12 -7.84
CA ASP A 895 3.63 -20.08 -8.88
C ASP A 895 5.02 -19.74 -9.43
N ILE A 896 6.05 -19.79 -8.59
CA ILE A 896 7.45 -19.75 -9.05
C ILE A 896 7.72 -20.93 -10.00
N GLY A 897 7.21 -22.12 -9.66
CA GLY A 897 7.27 -23.31 -10.49
C GLY A 897 6.57 -23.13 -11.84
N HIS A 898 5.38 -22.52 -11.86
CA HIS A 898 4.65 -22.24 -13.09
C HIS A 898 5.49 -21.41 -14.07
N GLN A 899 6.10 -20.34 -13.56
CA GLN A 899 6.98 -19.47 -14.34
C GLN A 899 8.24 -20.17 -14.86
N LEU A 900 8.81 -21.09 -14.06
CA LEU A 900 9.89 -21.98 -14.50
C LEU A 900 9.45 -22.83 -15.71
N PHE A 901 8.28 -23.45 -15.66
CA PHE A 901 7.76 -24.26 -16.78
C PHE A 901 7.49 -23.43 -18.03
N THR A 902 6.88 -22.25 -17.88
CA THR A 902 6.63 -21.33 -18.99
C THR A 902 7.93 -20.94 -19.69
N LEU A 903 8.97 -20.57 -18.94
CA LEU A 903 10.29 -20.27 -19.51
C LEU A 903 10.93 -21.49 -20.17
N LEU A 904 10.81 -22.67 -19.55
CA LEU A 904 11.35 -23.92 -20.08
C LEU A 904 10.75 -24.25 -21.46
N PHE A 905 9.44 -24.03 -21.62
CA PHE A 905 8.66 -24.35 -22.82
C PHE A 905 8.57 -23.21 -23.85
N ASP A 906 9.43 -22.19 -23.74
CA ASP A 906 9.49 -21.05 -24.66
C ASP A 906 8.20 -20.21 -24.65
N GLY A 907 7.63 -19.99 -23.46
CA GLY A 907 6.42 -19.21 -23.27
C GLY A 907 5.11 -19.97 -23.52
N ARG A 908 5.18 -21.27 -23.84
CA ARG A 908 3.98 -22.09 -24.09
C ARG A 908 3.45 -22.72 -22.81
N LEU A 909 2.13 -22.68 -22.64
CA LEU A 909 1.41 -23.35 -21.55
C LEU A 909 1.29 -24.87 -21.75
N PHE A 910 1.33 -25.33 -23.00
CA PHE A 910 1.20 -26.74 -23.38
C PHE A 910 2.01 -27.07 -24.64
N LEU A 911 2.30 -28.35 -24.86
CA LEU A 911 3.02 -28.86 -26.04
C LEU A 911 2.17 -29.75 -26.96
N ALA A 912 1.02 -30.22 -26.48
CA ALA A 912 0.05 -31.02 -27.20
C ALA A 912 -0.57 -30.23 -28.38
N PRO A 913 -0.78 -30.86 -29.55
CA PRO A 913 -1.32 -30.17 -30.72
C PRO A 913 -2.85 -30.09 -30.67
N ILE A 914 -3.37 -29.24 -29.78
CA ILE A 914 -4.81 -29.07 -29.53
C ILE A 914 -5.51 -28.11 -30.53
N GLY A 915 -4.74 -27.42 -31.37
CA GLY A 915 -5.25 -26.40 -32.31
C GLY A 915 -5.55 -25.06 -31.64
N ASP A 916 -6.10 -24.13 -32.41
CA ASP A 916 -6.29 -22.73 -31.97
C ASP A 916 -7.69 -22.42 -31.41
N ASN A 917 -8.58 -23.43 -31.36
CA ASN A 917 -9.97 -23.24 -30.93
C ASN A 917 -10.50 -24.42 -30.09
N PRO A 918 -9.88 -24.75 -28.94
CA PRO A 918 -10.49 -25.66 -27.97
C PRO A 918 -11.82 -25.09 -27.46
N GLN A 919 -12.77 -25.93 -27.05
CA GLN A 919 -14.08 -25.48 -26.56
C GLN A 919 -14.30 -25.80 -25.09
N LYS A 920 -13.81 -26.94 -24.59
CA LYS A 920 -13.85 -27.31 -23.17
C LYS A 920 -12.54 -27.92 -22.72
N VAL A 921 -11.96 -27.40 -21.64
CA VAL A 921 -10.66 -27.83 -21.10
C VAL A 921 -10.77 -28.07 -19.61
N ILE A 922 -10.04 -29.06 -19.09
CA ILE A 922 -9.93 -29.34 -17.67
C ILE A 922 -8.47 -29.41 -17.22
N ASP A 923 -8.15 -28.74 -16.12
CA ASP A 923 -6.87 -28.77 -15.43
C ASP A 923 -7.01 -29.53 -14.10
N ILE A 924 -6.34 -30.68 -14.00
CA ILE A 924 -6.47 -31.61 -12.87
C ILE A 924 -5.31 -31.40 -11.90
N GLY A 925 -5.64 -31.15 -10.62
CA GLY A 925 -4.66 -30.76 -9.61
C GLY A 925 -4.14 -29.35 -9.89
N THR A 926 -5.07 -28.40 -10.04
CA THR A 926 -4.76 -27.06 -10.54
C THR A 926 -3.91 -26.22 -9.57
N GLY A 927 -3.78 -26.65 -8.31
CA GLY A 927 -3.01 -25.94 -7.29
C GLY A 927 -3.57 -24.53 -7.07
N THR A 928 -2.75 -23.49 -7.24
CA THR A 928 -3.19 -22.09 -7.16
C THR A 928 -4.18 -21.68 -8.26
N GLY A 929 -4.35 -22.50 -9.31
CA GLY A 929 -5.19 -22.18 -10.46
C GLY A 929 -4.48 -21.41 -11.57
N ILE A 930 -3.21 -21.02 -11.38
CA ILE A 930 -2.49 -20.09 -12.28
C ILE A 930 -2.39 -20.59 -13.73
N TRP A 931 -2.22 -21.90 -13.96
CA TRP A 931 -2.20 -22.45 -15.32
C TRP A 931 -3.59 -22.39 -15.98
N ALA A 932 -4.64 -22.69 -15.22
CA ALA A 932 -6.01 -22.66 -15.72
C ALA A 932 -6.45 -21.23 -16.05
N ILE A 933 -6.01 -20.25 -15.25
CA ILE A 933 -6.20 -18.81 -15.51
C ILE A 933 -5.52 -18.42 -16.82
N ASP A 934 -4.21 -18.66 -16.95
CA ASP A 934 -3.45 -18.32 -18.15
C ASP A 934 -4.02 -19.01 -19.41
N PHE A 935 -4.49 -20.26 -19.29
CA PHE A 935 -5.11 -20.97 -20.40
C PHE A 935 -6.48 -20.39 -20.77
N ALA A 936 -7.30 -20.03 -19.78
CA ALA A 936 -8.61 -19.42 -19.99
C ALA A 936 -8.50 -18.03 -20.66
N ASP A 937 -7.48 -17.25 -20.29
CA ASP A 937 -7.16 -15.97 -20.94
C ASP A 937 -6.64 -16.18 -22.37
N GLN A 938 -5.82 -17.22 -22.61
CA GLN A 938 -5.33 -17.57 -23.95
C GLN A 938 -6.46 -18.01 -24.88
N PHE A 939 -7.51 -18.66 -24.35
CA PHE A 939 -8.67 -19.14 -25.12
C PHE A 939 -10.00 -18.67 -24.53
N PRO A 940 -10.39 -17.40 -24.72
CA PRO A 940 -11.63 -16.86 -24.16
C PRO A 940 -12.92 -17.56 -24.65
N SER A 941 -12.83 -18.28 -25.77
CA SER A 941 -13.93 -19.09 -26.32
C SER A 941 -14.07 -20.48 -25.69
N ALA A 942 -13.08 -20.93 -24.91
CA ALA A 942 -13.07 -22.22 -24.25
C ALA A 942 -13.64 -22.10 -22.83
N GLU A 943 -14.49 -23.03 -22.44
CA GLU A 943 -14.86 -23.24 -21.04
C GLU A 943 -13.73 -24.02 -20.34
N VAL A 944 -13.15 -23.46 -19.29
CA VAL A 944 -12.07 -24.06 -18.51
C VAL A 944 -12.57 -24.45 -17.12
N ILE A 945 -12.20 -25.65 -16.68
CA ILE A 945 -12.48 -26.15 -15.33
C ILE A 945 -11.15 -26.48 -14.67
N GLY A 946 -10.85 -25.88 -13.52
CA GLY A 946 -9.74 -26.32 -12.67
C GLY A 946 -10.27 -27.15 -11.50
N THR A 947 -9.67 -28.30 -11.21
CA THR A 947 -10.05 -29.13 -10.06
C THR A 947 -8.89 -29.29 -9.09
N ASP A 948 -9.14 -29.11 -7.79
CA ASP A 948 -8.14 -29.34 -6.74
C ASP A 948 -8.78 -29.87 -5.44
N LEU A 949 -7.95 -30.41 -4.55
CA LEU A 949 -8.35 -30.85 -3.21
C LEU A 949 -8.48 -29.71 -2.20
N SER A 950 -7.79 -28.59 -2.42
CA SER A 950 -7.82 -27.44 -1.51
C SER A 950 -8.39 -26.21 -2.22
N PRO A 951 -9.30 -25.44 -1.58
CA PRO A 951 -9.81 -24.19 -2.14
C PRO A 951 -8.82 -23.03 -1.88
N THR A 952 -7.64 -23.07 -2.51
CA THR A 952 -6.59 -22.03 -2.39
C THR A 952 -6.51 -21.10 -3.61
N GLN A 953 -7.46 -21.22 -4.53
CA GLN A 953 -7.49 -20.45 -5.77
C GLN A 953 -8.07 -19.05 -5.54
N PRO A 954 -7.68 -18.04 -6.34
CA PRO A 954 -8.19 -16.67 -6.19
C PRO A 954 -9.69 -16.59 -6.49
N SER A 955 -10.35 -15.62 -5.86
CA SER A 955 -11.76 -15.31 -6.10
C SER A 955 -12.00 -14.65 -7.46
N PHE A 956 -11.01 -13.93 -7.99
CA PHE A 956 -11.07 -13.26 -9.28
C PHE A 956 -10.40 -14.08 -10.38
N VAL A 957 -11.22 -14.59 -11.30
CA VAL A 957 -10.82 -15.49 -12.39
C VAL A 957 -11.46 -15.06 -13.71
N PRO A 958 -10.91 -15.48 -14.87
CA PRO A 958 -11.54 -15.26 -16.16
C PRO A 958 -12.99 -15.79 -16.18
N PRO A 959 -13.94 -15.11 -16.87
CA PRO A 959 -15.36 -15.46 -16.83
C PRO A 959 -15.68 -16.83 -17.45
N ASN A 960 -14.75 -17.38 -18.22
CA ASN A 960 -14.81 -18.70 -18.84
C ASN A 960 -14.11 -19.80 -18.00
N LEU A 961 -13.60 -19.46 -16.81
CA LEU A 961 -12.98 -20.39 -15.85
C LEU A 961 -13.86 -20.57 -14.61
N ARG A 962 -13.92 -21.80 -14.12
CA ARG A 962 -14.40 -22.08 -12.76
C ARG A 962 -13.51 -23.10 -12.06
N PHE A 963 -13.50 -23.06 -10.74
CA PHE A 963 -12.83 -24.05 -9.91
C PHE A 963 -13.83 -24.96 -9.23
N GLU A 964 -13.54 -26.25 -9.21
CA GLU A 964 -14.32 -27.28 -8.55
C GLU A 964 -13.45 -28.01 -7.53
N LEU A 965 -13.94 -28.17 -6.31
CA LEU A 965 -13.25 -28.95 -5.28
C LEU A 965 -13.47 -30.43 -5.58
N ASP A 966 -12.43 -31.14 -6.01
CA ASP A 966 -12.55 -32.55 -6.42
C ASP A 966 -11.24 -33.32 -6.17
N ASP A 967 -11.38 -34.59 -5.79
CA ASP A 967 -10.25 -35.52 -5.66
C ASP A 967 -10.06 -36.26 -6.97
N ALA A 968 -8.96 -35.97 -7.65
CA ALA A 968 -8.60 -36.58 -8.94
C ALA A 968 -8.59 -38.12 -8.91
N GLN A 969 -8.42 -38.75 -7.74
CA GLN A 969 -8.41 -40.21 -7.58
C GLN A 969 -9.83 -40.81 -7.63
N LEU A 970 -10.87 -40.05 -7.31
CA LEU A 970 -12.26 -40.49 -7.37
C LEU A 970 -12.75 -40.60 -8.82
N ASP A 971 -13.88 -41.28 -9.01
CA ASP A 971 -14.48 -41.43 -10.33
C ASP A 971 -14.96 -40.08 -10.86
N TRP A 972 -14.39 -39.65 -11.99
CA TRP A 972 -14.73 -38.35 -12.57
C TRP A 972 -16.22 -38.27 -12.91
N THR A 973 -16.90 -37.27 -12.38
CA THR A 973 -18.36 -37.11 -12.54
C THR A 973 -18.77 -36.54 -13.91
N PHE A 974 -17.79 -36.19 -14.75
CA PHE A 974 -18.01 -35.66 -16.09
C PHE A 974 -18.52 -36.70 -17.09
N ASN A 975 -19.40 -36.26 -18.00
CA ASN A 975 -19.94 -37.08 -19.07
C ASN A 975 -18.85 -37.54 -20.06
N GLN A 976 -19.09 -38.65 -20.75
CA GLN A 976 -18.22 -39.13 -21.83
C GLN A 976 -18.15 -38.09 -22.98
N GLY A 977 -16.95 -37.82 -23.50
CA GLY A 977 -16.78 -36.91 -24.65
C GLY A 977 -17.09 -35.44 -24.34
N THR A 978 -16.77 -34.98 -23.13
CA THR A 978 -16.97 -33.59 -22.69
C THR A 978 -15.82 -32.67 -23.11
N PHE A 979 -14.57 -33.07 -22.89
CA PHE A 979 -13.41 -32.18 -23.01
C PHE A 979 -12.67 -32.33 -24.34
N ASP A 980 -12.11 -31.22 -24.84
CA ASP A 980 -11.18 -31.22 -25.96
C ASP A 980 -9.73 -31.43 -25.48
N TYR A 981 -9.43 -30.99 -24.26
CA TYR A 981 -8.09 -31.07 -23.67
C TYR A 981 -8.14 -31.32 -22.16
N VAL A 982 -7.24 -32.18 -21.68
CA VAL A 982 -7.00 -32.48 -20.26
C VAL A 982 -5.54 -32.15 -19.94
N HIS A 983 -5.30 -31.31 -18.96
CA HIS A 983 -3.97 -30.96 -18.48
C HIS A 983 -3.75 -31.48 -17.04
N ILE A 984 -2.52 -31.96 -16.77
CA ILE A 984 -2.06 -32.41 -15.45
C ILE A 984 -0.62 -31.93 -15.26
N ARG A 985 -0.27 -31.40 -14.08
CA ARG A 985 1.12 -31.02 -13.80
C ARG A 985 1.51 -31.27 -12.35
N CYS A 986 2.70 -31.85 -12.14
CA CYS A 986 3.32 -32.01 -10.82
C CYS A 986 2.48 -32.78 -9.79
N LEU A 987 1.70 -33.79 -10.22
CA LEU A 987 0.92 -34.66 -9.32
C LEU A 987 1.69 -35.94 -8.91
N PHE A 988 3.01 -35.98 -9.15
CA PHE A 988 3.86 -37.09 -8.71
C PHE A 988 3.73 -37.34 -7.20
N GLY A 989 3.68 -38.61 -6.79
CA GLY A 989 3.48 -38.97 -5.39
C GLY A 989 2.08 -38.71 -4.84
N SER A 990 1.12 -38.24 -5.64
CA SER A 990 -0.23 -37.88 -5.17
C SER A 990 -1.32 -38.83 -5.69
N ILE A 991 -1.04 -39.56 -6.78
CA ILE A 991 -1.98 -40.49 -7.43
C ILE A 991 -1.51 -41.93 -7.23
N SER A 992 -2.40 -42.77 -6.72
CA SER A 992 -2.15 -44.20 -6.48
C SER A 992 -2.32 -45.08 -7.72
N ASP A 993 -3.26 -44.76 -8.61
CA ASP A 993 -3.49 -45.46 -9.89
C ASP A 993 -3.59 -44.49 -11.07
N TRP A 994 -2.43 -44.21 -11.68
CA TRP A 994 -2.32 -43.36 -12.86
C TRP A 994 -3.06 -43.91 -14.09
N VAL A 995 -3.13 -45.23 -14.26
CA VAL A 995 -3.81 -45.83 -15.43
C VAL A 995 -5.33 -45.62 -15.31
N LYS A 996 -5.88 -45.71 -14.09
CA LYS A 996 -7.27 -45.37 -13.81
C LYS A 996 -7.55 -43.89 -14.12
N LEU A 997 -6.71 -42.97 -13.62
CA LEU A 997 -6.82 -41.54 -13.93
C LEU A 997 -6.82 -41.27 -15.44
N TYR A 998 -5.88 -41.87 -16.18
CA TYR A 998 -5.83 -41.72 -17.64
C TYR A 998 -7.05 -42.34 -18.33
N LYS A 999 -7.64 -43.42 -17.80
CA LYS A 999 -8.88 -43.99 -18.35
C LYS A 999 -10.07 -43.06 -18.13
N ASP A 1000 -10.14 -42.38 -17.00
CA ASP A 1000 -11.16 -41.35 -16.74
C ASP A 1000 -10.97 -40.17 -17.71
N ALA A 1001 -9.76 -39.66 -17.87
CA ALA A 1001 -9.44 -38.64 -18.87
C ALA A 1001 -9.76 -39.12 -20.30
N PHE A 1002 -9.42 -40.36 -20.64
CA PHE A 1002 -9.72 -40.95 -21.94
C PHE A 1002 -11.24 -41.03 -22.17
N ARG A 1003 -12.03 -41.41 -21.16
CA ARG A 1003 -13.50 -41.45 -21.26
C ARG A 1003 -14.06 -40.06 -21.53
N THR A 1004 -13.61 -39.06 -20.77
CA THR A 1004 -14.18 -37.71 -20.79
C THR A 1004 -13.68 -36.87 -21.96
N LEU A 1005 -12.55 -37.20 -22.59
CA LEU A 1005 -12.11 -36.56 -23.83
C LEU A 1005 -13.02 -36.88 -25.03
N LYS A 1006 -13.24 -35.91 -25.91
CA LYS A 1006 -13.87 -36.11 -27.23
C LYS A 1006 -12.95 -36.93 -28.14
N PRO A 1007 -13.48 -37.67 -29.13
CA PRO A 1007 -12.66 -38.25 -30.19
C PRO A 1007 -11.77 -37.17 -30.83
N GLY A 1008 -10.48 -37.43 -30.94
CA GLY A 1008 -9.48 -36.46 -31.39
C GLY A 1008 -8.95 -35.49 -30.32
N GLY A 1009 -9.51 -35.49 -29.10
CA GLY A 1009 -9.04 -34.66 -27.97
C GLY A 1009 -7.72 -35.14 -27.37
N TRP A 1010 -7.05 -34.29 -26.61
CA TRP A 1010 -5.69 -34.54 -26.10
C TRP A 1010 -5.62 -34.55 -24.58
N ILE A 1011 -4.68 -35.33 -24.05
CA ILE A 1011 -4.19 -35.21 -22.67
C ILE A 1011 -2.73 -34.75 -22.72
N GLU A 1012 -2.33 -33.91 -21.78
CA GLU A 1012 -0.93 -33.61 -21.50
C GLU A 1012 -0.64 -33.69 -20.00
N GLN A 1013 0.50 -34.26 -19.67
CA GLN A 1013 1.04 -34.31 -18.33
C GLN A 1013 2.48 -33.79 -18.31
N VAL A 1014 2.78 -32.89 -17.37
CA VAL A 1014 4.13 -32.38 -17.13
C VAL A 1014 4.62 -32.82 -15.75
N GLU A 1015 5.80 -33.45 -15.68
CA GLU A 1015 6.38 -33.96 -14.44
C GLU A 1015 7.86 -33.66 -14.25
N ILE A 1016 8.26 -33.59 -12.98
CA ILE A 1016 9.64 -33.45 -12.52
C ILE A 1016 10.18 -34.82 -12.09
N ASN A 1017 11.38 -35.15 -12.55
CA ASN A 1017 12.19 -36.19 -11.92
C ASN A 1017 12.97 -35.59 -10.75
N ILE A 1018 12.79 -36.14 -9.55
CA ILE A 1018 13.43 -35.64 -8.32
C ILE A 1018 14.94 -35.94 -8.23
N GLN A 1019 15.49 -36.76 -9.13
CA GLN A 1019 16.89 -37.14 -9.11
C GLN A 1019 17.79 -36.08 -9.74
N ILE A 1020 18.75 -35.59 -8.96
CA ILE A 1020 19.72 -34.59 -9.40
C ILE A 1020 21.02 -35.27 -9.79
N VAL A 1021 21.49 -34.97 -10.99
CA VAL A 1021 22.70 -35.52 -11.60
C VAL A 1021 23.54 -34.39 -12.20
N SER A 1022 24.78 -34.69 -12.59
CA SER A 1022 25.65 -33.79 -13.34
C SER A 1022 26.31 -34.54 -14.50
N ASP A 1023 26.58 -33.84 -15.61
CA ASP A 1023 27.26 -34.46 -16.76
C ASP A 1023 28.79 -34.48 -16.58
N ASP A 1024 29.33 -33.64 -15.69
CA ASP A 1024 30.77 -33.44 -15.47
C ASP A 1024 31.29 -34.02 -14.14
N GLY A 1025 30.44 -34.72 -13.38
CA GLY A 1025 30.80 -35.38 -12.14
C GLY A 1025 30.91 -34.45 -10.92
N THR A 1026 30.54 -33.17 -11.03
CA THR A 1026 30.52 -32.24 -9.90
C THR A 1026 29.49 -32.63 -8.82
N VAL A 1027 28.42 -33.32 -9.23
CA VAL A 1027 27.44 -33.98 -8.38
C VAL A 1027 27.57 -35.49 -8.61
N GLY A 1028 28.45 -36.13 -7.85
CA GLY A 1028 28.73 -37.57 -7.89
C GLY A 1028 27.89 -38.41 -6.93
N GLU A 1029 28.08 -39.73 -6.91
CA GLU A 1029 27.21 -40.70 -6.20
C GLU A 1029 27.02 -40.41 -4.70
N ASP A 1030 28.07 -39.97 -4.00
CA ASP A 1030 28.04 -39.65 -2.57
C ASP A 1030 27.63 -38.19 -2.26
N HIS A 1031 27.31 -37.39 -3.28
CA HIS A 1031 26.97 -35.98 -3.09
C HIS A 1031 25.57 -35.82 -2.48
N ILE A 1032 25.39 -34.83 -1.60
CA ILE A 1032 24.12 -34.61 -0.88
C ILE A 1032 22.93 -34.39 -1.85
N LEU A 1033 23.18 -33.76 -3.01
CA LEU A 1033 22.16 -33.56 -4.04
C LEU A 1033 21.77 -34.85 -4.78
N THR A 1034 22.69 -35.81 -4.92
CA THR A 1034 22.35 -37.14 -5.44
C THR A 1034 21.56 -37.93 -4.40
N GLY A 1035 21.89 -37.77 -3.11
CA GLY A 1035 21.15 -38.34 -2.00
C GLY A 1035 19.74 -37.77 -1.82
N TRP A 1036 19.44 -36.58 -2.37
CA TRP A 1036 18.16 -35.87 -2.23
C TRP A 1036 16.95 -36.74 -2.56
N ALA A 1037 16.98 -37.48 -3.67
CA ALA A 1037 15.82 -38.23 -4.12
C ALA A 1037 15.47 -39.43 -3.23
N LYS A 1038 16.47 -40.01 -2.55
CA LYS A 1038 16.34 -41.33 -1.89
C LYS A 1038 15.25 -41.35 -0.80
N PRO A 1039 15.16 -40.40 0.14
CA PRO A 1039 14.08 -40.36 1.12
C PRO A 1039 12.69 -40.26 0.47
N PHE A 1040 12.51 -39.41 -0.53
CA PHE A 1040 11.21 -39.25 -1.21
C PHE A 1040 10.79 -40.52 -1.93
N LEU A 1041 11.70 -41.17 -2.65
CA LEU A 1041 11.43 -42.45 -3.30
C LEU A 1041 10.98 -43.51 -2.28
N GLN A 1042 11.65 -43.59 -1.14
CA GLN A 1042 11.28 -44.51 -0.05
C GLN A 1042 9.91 -44.16 0.55
N ALA A 1043 9.62 -42.88 0.76
CA ALA A 1043 8.34 -42.43 1.30
C ALA A 1043 7.18 -42.76 0.33
N GLY A 1044 7.33 -42.46 -0.96
CA GLY A 1044 6.35 -42.78 -1.99
C GLY A 1044 6.06 -44.29 -2.10
N ASP A 1045 7.11 -45.12 -2.03
CA ASP A 1045 6.97 -46.59 -2.04
C ASP A 1045 6.21 -47.11 -0.81
N LEU A 1046 6.33 -46.47 0.36
CA LEU A 1046 5.62 -46.85 1.59
C LEU A 1046 4.13 -46.49 1.57
N ILE A 1047 3.77 -45.35 1.00
CA ILE A 1047 2.37 -44.90 0.92
C ILE A 1047 1.65 -45.39 -0.35
N GLY A 1048 2.34 -46.14 -1.22
CA GLY A 1048 1.77 -46.66 -2.46
C GLY A 1048 1.49 -45.59 -3.52
N GLN A 1049 2.07 -44.39 -3.39
CA GLN A 1049 1.97 -43.30 -4.35
C GLN A 1049 3.36 -43.03 -4.93
N SER A 1050 3.61 -43.56 -6.13
CA SER A 1050 4.93 -43.50 -6.76
C SER A 1050 5.31 -42.06 -7.12
N ILE A 1051 6.55 -41.67 -6.78
CA ILE A 1051 7.18 -40.41 -7.21
C ILE A 1051 7.91 -40.58 -8.56
N ARG A 1052 7.99 -41.81 -9.09
CA ARG A 1052 8.62 -42.12 -10.39
C ARG A 1052 7.62 -41.99 -11.55
N THR A 1053 6.79 -40.95 -11.52
CA THR A 1053 5.67 -40.78 -12.46
C THR A 1053 6.13 -40.54 -13.89
N LEU A 1054 7.15 -39.69 -14.07
CA LEU A 1054 7.63 -39.30 -15.41
C LEU A 1054 8.10 -40.51 -16.24
N ASP A 1055 8.73 -41.49 -15.59
CA ASP A 1055 9.28 -42.67 -16.28
C ASP A 1055 8.18 -43.58 -16.83
N GLN A 1056 6.97 -43.51 -16.27
CA GLN A 1056 5.85 -44.41 -16.58
C GLN A 1056 4.72 -43.74 -17.35
N ALA A 1057 4.65 -42.40 -17.35
CA ALA A 1057 3.55 -41.62 -17.91
C ALA A 1057 3.20 -42.01 -19.36
N LYS A 1058 4.22 -42.15 -20.23
CA LYS A 1058 4.00 -42.54 -21.63
C LYS A 1058 3.35 -43.92 -21.77
N GLU A 1059 3.91 -44.93 -21.13
CA GLU A 1059 3.41 -46.31 -21.19
C GLU A 1059 2.00 -46.40 -20.60
N ASN A 1060 1.75 -45.69 -19.50
CA ASN A 1060 0.46 -45.70 -18.84
C ASN A 1060 -0.63 -44.97 -19.67
N MET A 1061 -0.29 -43.88 -20.39
CA MET A 1061 -1.20 -43.27 -21.36
C MET A 1061 -1.54 -44.23 -22.51
N GLU A 1062 -0.54 -44.94 -23.05
CA GLU A 1062 -0.76 -45.96 -24.11
C GLU A 1062 -1.67 -47.09 -23.61
N LYS A 1063 -1.46 -47.58 -22.37
CA LYS A 1063 -2.34 -48.60 -21.74
C LYS A 1063 -3.77 -48.11 -21.52
N ALA A 1064 -3.98 -46.82 -21.31
CA ALA A 1064 -5.30 -46.23 -21.17
C ALA A 1064 -6.04 -46.08 -22.51
N GLY A 1065 -5.34 -46.28 -23.64
CA GLY A 1065 -5.91 -46.27 -24.99
C GLY A 1065 -5.57 -45.03 -25.82
N PHE A 1066 -4.74 -44.12 -25.30
CA PHE A 1066 -4.27 -42.96 -26.06
C PHE A 1066 -3.34 -43.40 -27.21
N THR A 1067 -3.44 -42.68 -28.31
CA THR A 1067 -2.59 -42.82 -29.50
C THR A 1067 -1.77 -41.55 -29.70
N ASN A 1068 -0.82 -41.53 -30.64
CA ASN A 1068 0.05 -40.37 -30.87
C ASN A 1068 0.79 -39.89 -29.61
N VAL A 1069 1.16 -40.81 -28.70
CA VAL A 1069 1.78 -40.45 -27.42
C VAL A 1069 3.23 -40.01 -27.61
N VAL A 1070 3.54 -38.79 -27.20
CA VAL A 1070 4.86 -38.16 -27.30
C VAL A 1070 5.35 -37.81 -25.90
N GLN A 1071 6.63 -38.09 -25.61
CA GLN A 1071 7.31 -37.63 -24.40
C GLN A 1071 8.51 -36.77 -24.79
N ARG A 1072 8.62 -35.58 -24.20
CA ARG A 1072 9.73 -34.64 -24.38
C ARG A 1072 10.39 -34.35 -23.05
N ASN A 1073 11.69 -34.59 -22.94
CA ASN A 1073 12.46 -34.39 -21.72
C ASN A 1073 13.41 -33.19 -21.85
N TYR A 1074 13.54 -32.44 -20.76
CA TYR A 1074 14.32 -31.22 -20.67
C TYR A 1074 15.25 -31.30 -19.46
N LYS A 1075 16.54 -31.02 -19.65
CA LYS A 1075 17.49 -30.87 -18.54
C LYS A 1075 17.30 -29.48 -17.93
N VAL A 1076 16.97 -29.43 -16.64
CA VAL A 1076 16.72 -28.19 -15.91
C VAL A 1076 17.85 -27.98 -14.91
N PRO A 1077 18.80 -27.06 -15.18
CA PRO A 1077 19.88 -26.75 -14.25
C PRO A 1077 19.33 -26.29 -12.90
N VAL A 1078 20.01 -26.64 -11.80
CA VAL A 1078 19.78 -26.04 -10.49
C VAL A 1078 20.86 -25.00 -10.26
N GLY A 1079 20.52 -23.71 -10.42
CA GLY A 1079 21.46 -22.60 -10.32
C GLY A 1079 21.97 -22.06 -11.66
N ALA A 1080 22.61 -20.89 -11.61
CA ALA A 1080 23.02 -20.11 -12.78
C ALA A 1080 24.39 -20.55 -13.36
N TRP A 1081 24.64 -21.85 -13.45
CA TRP A 1081 25.94 -22.39 -13.86
C TRP A 1081 26.04 -22.74 -15.36
N SER A 1082 24.92 -22.97 -16.05
CA SER A 1082 24.95 -23.25 -17.49
C SER A 1082 25.58 -22.10 -18.27
N SER A 1083 26.36 -22.40 -19.31
CA SER A 1083 26.88 -21.37 -20.23
C SER A 1083 25.81 -20.87 -21.22
N ASP A 1084 24.79 -21.68 -21.48
CA ASP A 1084 23.66 -21.31 -22.33
C ASP A 1084 22.82 -20.22 -21.64
N PRO A 1085 22.55 -19.08 -22.29
CA PRO A 1085 21.82 -17.96 -21.68
C PRO A 1085 20.41 -18.33 -21.19
N LYS A 1086 19.65 -19.12 -21.97
CA LYS A 1086 18.30 -19.55 -21.61
C LYS A 1086 18.35 -20.51 -20.42
N LEU A 1087 19.20 -21.54 -20.49
CA LEU A 1087 19.32 -22.52 -19.42
C LEU A 1087 19.93 -21.92 -18.14
N LYS A 1088 20.74 -20.87 -18.25
CA LYS A 1088 21.22 -20.10 -17.09
C LYS A 1088 20.08 -19.35 -16.41
N GLU A 1089 19.15 -18.80 -17.18
CA GLU A 1089 17.96 -18.13 -16.66
C GLU A 1089 16.97 -19.13 -16.04
N VAL A 1090 16.67 -20.22 -16.76
CA VAL A 1090 15.93 -21.39 -16.22
C VAL A 1090 16.59 -21.88 -14.93
N GLY A 1091 17.91 -21.94 -14.88
CA GLY A 1091 18.65 -22.36 -13.69
C GLY A 1091 18.51 -21.42 -12.51
N ARG A 1092 18.38 -20.10 -12.73
CA ARG A 1092 18.07 -19.15 -11.66
C ARG A 1092 16.68 -19.39 -11.10
N TRP A 1093 15.70 -19.51 -11.99
CA TRP A 1093 14.32 -19.80 -11.62
C TRP A 1093 14.17 -21.10 -10.87
N ASN A 1094 14.85 -22.14 -11.34
CA ASN A 1094 14.82 -23.43 -10.70
C ASN A 1094 15.50 -23.41 -9.32
N LEU A 1095 16.60 -22.66 -9.16
CA LEU A 1095 17.22 -22.49 -7.84
C LEU A 1095 16.24 -21.85 -6.85
N LEU A 1096 15.49 -20.84 -7.29
CA LEU A 1096 14.48 -20.18 -6.47
C LEU A 1096 13.34 -21.14 -6.11
N PHE A 1097 12.84 -21.88 -7.10
CA PHE A 1097 11.82 -22.91 -6.91
C PHE A 1097 12.24 -23.94 -5.87
N CYS A 1098 13.46 -24.51 -6.00
CA CYS A 1098 14.02 -25.44 -5.04
C CYS A 1098 14.16 -24.83 -3.63
N LEU A 1099 14.67 -23.60 -3.50
CA LEU A 1099 14.89 -22.98 -2.20
C LEU A 1099 13.60 -22.60 -1.48
N SER A 1100 12.55 -22.26 -2.23
CA SER A 1100 11.25 -21.87 -1.68
C SER A 1100 10.38 -23.10 -1.35
N GLY A 1101 10.51 -24.18 -2.13
CA GLY A 1101 9.68 -25.37 -1.98
C GLY A 1101 10.29 -26.54 -1.18
N MET A 1102 11.62 -26.62 -1.01
CA MET A 1102 12.28 -27.83 -0.47
C MET A 1102 11.78 -28.26 0.92
N GLU A 1103 11.41 -27.32 1.77
CA GLU A 1103 10.86 -27.60 3.10
C GLU A 1103 9.41 -28.12 2.99
N SER A 1104 8.57 -27.44 2.19
CA SER A 1104 7.20 -27.84 1.86
C SER A 1104 7.14 -29.29 1.38
N TRP A 1105 8.10 -29.71 0.55
CA TRP A 1105 8.13 -31.08 0.03
C TRP A 1105 8.61 -32.11 1.05
N ALA A 1106 9.61 -31.75 1.84
CA ALA A 1106 10.30 -32.65 2.74
C ALA A 1106 9.51 -32.93 4.03
N LEU A 1107 8.87 -31.91 4.60
CA LEU A 1107 8.43 -31.96 5.99
C LEU A 1107 7.42 -33.09 6.24
N TYR A 1108 6.35 -33.20 5.45
CA TYR A 1108 5.37 -34.28 5.59
C TYR A 1108 5.98 -35.66 5.27
N MET A 1109 6.67 -35.77 4.13
CA MET A 1109 7.20 -37.06 3.65
C MET A 1109 8.25 -37.64 4.60
N LEU A 1110 9.12 -36.82 5.16
CA LEU A 1110 10.20 -37.31 6.02
C LEU A 1110 9.73 -37.50 7.47
N THR A 1111 8.86 -36.63 8.00
CA THR A 1111 8.38 -36.77 9.38
C THR A 1111 7.19 -37.71 9.52
N MET A 1112 6.16 -37.56 8.69
CA MET A 1112 4.92 -38.32 8.83
C MET A 1112 5.05 -39.73 8.23
N VAL A 1113 5.75 -39.89 7.11
CA VAL A 1113 5.94 -41.20 6.45
C VAL A 1113 7.20 -41.90 6.96
N LEU A 1114 8.37 -41.26 6.88
CA LEU A 1114 9.64 -41.88 7.28
C LEU A 1114 9.98 -41.77 8.77
N LYS A 1115 9.18 -41.05 9.56
CA LYS A 1115 9.36 -40.90 11.01
C LYS A 1115 10.68 -40.25 11.43
N TRP A 1116 11.24 -39.38 10.58
CA TRP A 1116 12.36 -38.51 10.96
C TRP A 1116 11.89 -37.47 11.97
N LYS A 1117 12.80 -37.01 12.83
CA LYS A 1117 12.53 -35.86 13.69
C LYS A 1117 12.59 -34.57 12.86
N VAL A 1118 11.79 -33.57 13.25
CA VAL A 1118 11.75 -32.27 12.56
C VAL A 1118 13.14 -31.63 12.51
N GLU A 1119 13.90 -31.74 13.60
CA GLU A 1119 15.25 -31.19 13.69
C GLU A 1119 16.22 -31.86 12.71
N ASP A 1120 16.11 -33.18 12.53
CA ASP A 1120 16.92 -33.94 11.57
C ASP A 1120 16.60 -33.54 10.11
N VAL A 1121 15.31 -33.26 9.83
CA VAL A 1121 14.87 -32.76 8.53
C VAL A 1121 15.44 -31.36 8.27
N HIS A 1122 15.36 -30.44 9.23
CA HIS A 1122 15.92 -29.09 9.07
C HIS A 1122 17.45 -29.11 8.91
N GLU A 1123 18.17 -29.96 9.65
CA GLU A 1123 19.61 -30.13 9.47
C GLU A 1123 19.95 -30.67 8.07
N TYR A 1124 19.18 -31.65 7.59
CA TYR A 1124 19.34 -32.19 6.25
C TYR A 1124 19.08 -31.13 5.17
N LEU A 1125 17.98 -30.36 5.29
CA LEU A 1125 17.63 -29.28 4.37
C LEU A 1125 18.69 -28.17 4.35
N ALA A 1126 19.30 -27.82 5.48
CA ALA A 1126 20.38 -26.85 5.54
C ALA A 1126 21.60 -27.27 4.69
N LYS A 1127 21.96 -28.57 4.72
CA LYS A 1127 23.05 -29.14 3.91
C LYS A 1127 22.70 -29.14 2.41
N VAL A 1128 21.48 -29.54 2.07
CA VAL A 1128 20.97 -29.50 0.68
C VAL A 1128 20.94 -28.07 0.14
N LYS A 1129 20.46 -27.11 0.93
CA LYS A 1129 20.43 -25.68 0.60
C LYS A 1129 21.83 -25.14 0.32
N THR A 1130 22.81 -25.48 1.15
CA THR A 1130 24.20 -25.08 0.92
C THR A 1130 24.72 -25.64 -0.40
N ALA A 1131 24.39 -26.90 -0.72
CA ALA A 1131 24.80 -27.51 -1.98
C ALA A 1131 24.09 -26.91 -3.21
N PHE A 1132 22.83 -26.50 -3.11
CA PHE A 1132 22.13 -25.77 -4.18
C PHE A 1132 22.75 -24.40 -4.47
N LEU A 1133 23.29 -23.74 -3.43
CA LEU A 1133 23.88 -22.41 -3.55
C LEU A 1133 25.34 -22.42 -4.06
N ASP A 1134 26.02 -23.58 -4.02
CA ASP A 1134 27.39 -23.69 -4.53
C ASP A 1134 27.40 -23.75 -6.07
N ARG A 1135 27.94 -22.70 -6.67
CA ARG A 1135 28.05 -22.54 -8.14
C ARG A 1135 29.01 -23.55 -8.79
N LYS A 1136 29.78 -24.30 -8.01
CA LYS A 1136 30.62 -25.41 -8.51
C LYS A 1136 29.82 -26.68 -8.75
N ASN A 1137 28.61 -26.78 -8.20
CA ASN A 1137 27.74 -27.93 -8.40
C ASN A 1137 26.94 -27.71 -9.68
N HIS A 1138 27.28 -28.43 -10.75
CA HIS A 1138 26.58 -28.37 -12.03
C HIS A 1138 25.42 -29.38 -12.09
N GLY A 1139 24.63 -29.41 -11.01
CA GLY A 1139 23.49 -30.30 -10.85
C GLY A 1139 22.30 -29.88 -11.71
N TYR A 1140 21.63 -30.83 -12.34
CA TYR A 1140 20.35 -30.66 -13.02
C TYR A 1140 19.43 -31.84 -12.72
N TYR A 1141 18.13 -31.65 -12.94
CA TYR A 1141 17.16 -32.73 -13.00
C TYR A 1141 16.39 -32.69 -14.33
N VAL A 1142 15.57 -33.71 -14.60
CA VAL A 1142 14.79 -33.79 -15.84
C VAL A 1142 13.35 -33.39 -15.59
N VAL A 1143 12.83 -32.46 -16.39
CA VAL A 1143 11.38 -32.25 -16.56
C VAL A 1143 10.95 -32.98 -17.82
N GLY A 1144 9.81 -33.66 -17.79
CA GLY A 1144 9.24 -34.23 -19.00
C GLY A 1144 7.77 -33.88 -19.20
N ALA A 1145 7.43 -33.57 -20.44
CA ALA A 1145 6.07 -33.33 -20.91
C ALA A 1145 5.63 -34.51 -21.78
N VAL A 1146 4.53 -35.15 -21.41
CA VAL A 1146 3.96 -36.32 -22.09
C VAL A 1146 2.55 -36.01 -22.52
N TYR A 1147 2.24 -36.15 -23.80
CA TYR A 1147 0.89 -35.91 -24.31
C TYR A 1147 0.44 -37.00 -25.28
N GLY A 1148 -0.87 -37.26 -25.32
CA GLY A 1148 -1.49 -38.31 -26.13
C GLY A 1148 -2.89 -37.92 -26.60
N GLN A 1149 -3.33 -38.52 -27.71
CA GLN A 1149 -4.60 -38.23 -28.37
C GLN A 1149 -5.58 -39.38 -28.27
N LYS A 1150 -6.84 -39.06 -27.96
CA LYS A 1150 -7.93 -40.02 -28.12
C LYS A 1150 -8.20 -40.25 -29.62
N PRO A 1151 -8.27 -41.50 -30.10
CA PRO A 1151 -8.60 -41.78 -31.50
C PRO A 1151 -9.92 -41.14 -31.97
N LEU A 1152 -10.00 -40.81 -33.26
CA LEU A 1152 -11.20 -40.27 -33.92
C LEU A 1152 -12.37 -41.26 -33.97
#